data_AF-A0A1S9PMH6-F1
#
_entry.id   AF-A0A1S9PMH6-F1
#
_cell.length_a   1.000
_cell.length_b   1.000
_cell.length_c   1.000
_cell.angle_alpha   90.00
_cell.angle_beta   90.00
_cell.angle_gamma   90.00
#
_symmetry.space_group_name_H-M   'P 1'
#
loop_
_entity.id
_entity.type
_entity.pdbx_description
1 polymer ?
#
loop_
_entity_poly.entity_id
_entity_poly.type
_entity_poly.pdbx_seq_one_letter_code
_entity_poly.pdbx_strand_id
1 'polypeptide(L)'
;MKIFLHFCLLFILLSAGAHAQTGQPPVYEIKTDTASIYWLDSPYYKILPDPSEKLTLKQVRAMAFPQLKEEFFRMKDFSINVYWLNYRIKNSMAKPLNVAIGSSISRFDVFAIDSAGRVTQKTTGYNVPFSQRSGLKRFRRAVFTLAPGEELTFYERQYINFRLERRTSTQPVFKLLHNEAQDAIDFYEGHLVDISIIAFLCGILILASLVNVFFFFVSREKVYLYFALFGLCYTLLAGNFPIADVFLREMPELARYNAELAMFAGFFLWKFLSDFYDSAALFPRWHKWSNYLSYCIFPAFLIMLWPQRIGMAWVSIITSTIVSVFILNSLAVLSFSLFRSRQDKMFKLVTALPFLVIGLIYLVADIAYGSGASRNWFVMFIHDSGSDITLLCFYWLVILFLWKMIQRFQTLQKQVLQEALEKERIEREAEAERLQLIASQKEVLEHQVAERTAELHQSLNELKQTQAQLIQSEKMASLGELTAGIAHEIQNPLNFVNNFSEVSAELLDELEIELTNGDKEEAIAIAGDVKQNLEKILHHGKRADGIVKGMLQHSRASSSAKEPTNLNQLTDEYLRLAYHGLRAKDKSFNAELITKFGDSLPLVKVVPQDIGRVLLNLFTNAFYAMQQKQKTAGAGYKPILIIKTFTPPSGGWGASVRDNGTGIPEAIRDKILQPFFTTKPTGEGTGLGLSLSYDIVVKAHNGKIEIDSVEGEYTEFTISIPATT
;
A
#
# COMPACT_ATOMS: atom_id res chain seq x y z
N MET A 1 -46.37 -26.13 72.56
CA MET A 1 -47.39 -26.96 71.85
C MET A 1 -48.82 -26.45 71.99
N LYS A 2 -49.30 -26.01 73.16
CA LYS A 2 -50.66 -25.44 73.34
C LYS A 2 -50.92 -24.09 72.64
N ILE A 3 -49.87 -23.28 72.41
CA ILE A 3 -49.96 -21.99 71.68
C ILE A 3 -50.09 -22.21 70.16
N PHE A 4 -49.45 -23.25 69.62
CA PHE A 4 -49.54 -23.60 68.19
C PHE A 4 -50.95 -24.11 67.84
N LEU A 5 -51.57 -24.87 68.74
CA LEU A 5 -52.95 -25.34 68.58
C LEU A 5 -53.98 -24.19 68.65
N HIS A 6 -53.74 -23.19 69.50
CA HIS A 6 -54.59 -21.98 69.56
C HIS A 6 -54.44 -21.11 68.31
N PHE A 7 -53.25 -21.04 67.71
CA PHE A 7 -53.06 -20.33 66.44
C PHE A 7 -53.77 -21.04 65.27
N CYS A 8 -53.74 -22.37 65.22
CA CYS A 8 -54.46 -23.14 64.21
C CYS A 8 -56.00 -23.07 64.40
N LEU A 9 -56.50 -23.07 65.64
CA LEU A 9 -57.93 -22.91 65.92
C LEU A 9 -58.43 -21.47 65.67
N LEU A 10 -57.61 -20.44 65.91
CA LEU A 10 -57.95 -19.07 65.53
C LEU A 10 -58.00 -18.90 64.01
N PHE A 11 -57.13 -19.61 63.26
CA PHE A 11 -57.12 -19.58 61.80
C PHE A 11 -58.34 -20.32 61.19
N ILE A 12 -58.82 -21.37 61.84
CA ILE A 12 -60.02 -22.12 61.44
C ILE A 12 -61.32 -21.37 61.85
N LEU A 13 -61.31 -20.64 62.98
CA LEU A 13 -62.47 -19.85 63.41
C LEU A 13 -62.58 -18.48 62.70
N LEU A 14 -61.48 -17.89 62.22
CA LEU A 14 -61.51 -16.71 61.34
C LEU A 14 -61.87 -17.04 59.88
N SER A 15 -61.77 -18.30 59.47
CA SER A 15 -62.19 -18.75 58.13
C SER A 15 -63.65 -19.22 58.06
N ALA A 16 -64.33 -19.37 59.20
CA ALA A 16 -65.73 -19.79 59.27
C ALA A 16 -66.77 -18.65 59.20
N GLY A 17 -66.34 -17.41 58.93
CA GLY A 17 -67.20 -16.22 58.95
C GLY A 17 -67.51 -15.57 57.59
N ALA A 18 -67.22 -16.23 56.46
CA ALA A 18 -67.57 -15.71 55.13
C ALA A 18 -68.87 -16.36 54.64
N HIS A 19 -70.01 -15.71 54.87
CA HIS A 19 -71.23 -16.08 54.18
C HIS A 19 -71.03 -15.80 52.68
N ALA A 20 -70.79 -16.86 51.90
CA ALA A 20 -70.72 -16.75 50.44
C ALA A 20 -72.11 -16.34 49.93
N GLN A 21 -72.21 -15.23 49.22
CA GLN A 21 -73.48 -14.86 48.59
C GLN A 21 -73.71 -15.74 47.36
N THR A 22 -74.69 -16.63 47.43
CA THR A 22 -75.01 -17.62 46.39
C THR A 22 -75.87 -17.09 45.22
N GLY A 23 -76.07 -15.77 45.08
CA GLY A 23 -76.82 -15.14 43.98
C GLY A 23 -75.98 -14.24 43.06
N GLN A 24 -76.52 -13.78 41.92
CA GLN A 24 -75.89 -12.70 41.15
C GLN A 24 -76.04 -11.33 41.85
N PRO A 25 -75.11 -10.37 41.68
CA PRO A 25 -75.25 -9.03 42.25
C PRO A 25 -76.52 -8.33 41.71
N PRO A 26 -77.21 -7.46 42.46
CA PRO A 26 -78.33 -6.66 41.96
C PRO A 26 -77.96 -5.87 40.69
N VAL A 27 -78.97 -5.62 39.85
CA VAL A 27 -78.80 -4.89 38.59
C VAL A 27 -78.66 -3.40 38.87
N TYR A 28 -77.62 -2.77 38.31
CA TYR A 28 -77.46 -1.33 38.33
C TYR A 28 -78.19 -0.72 37.12
N GLU A 29 -79.27 0.03 37.38
CA GLU A 29 -80.07 0.66 36.33
C GLU A 29 -79.56 2.07 35.99
N ILE A 30 -79.16 2.28 34.74
CA ILE A 30 -78.81 3.61 34.24
C ILE A 30 -80.10 4.31 33.82
N LYS A 31 -80.53 5.31 34.61
CA LYS A 31 -81.75 6.10 34.39
C LYS A 31 -81.49 7.46 33.76
N THR A 32 -80.28 8.00 33.94
CA THR A 32 -79.84 9.28 33.39
C THR A 32 -78.44 9.14 32.81
N ASP A 33 -78.09 10.01 31.85
CA ASP A 33 -76.76 10.12 31.22
C ASP A 33 -75.93 11.29 31.75
N THR A 34 -76.41 11.97 32.80
CA THR A 34 -75.83 13.21 33.35
C THR A 34 -74.56 13.00 34.18
N ALA A 35 -74.25 11.76 34.60
CA ALA A 35 -73.08 11.50 35.43
C ALA A 35 -71.81 11.41 34.57
N SER A 36 -70.77 12.15 34.95
CA SER A 36 -69.47 12.09 34.28
C SER A 36 -68.80 10.73 34.44
N ILE A 37 -68.95 10.10 35.62
CA ILE A 37 -68.39 8.79 35.96
C ILE A 37 -69.42 8.00 36.77
N TYR A 38 -69.62 6.73 36.44
CA TYR A 38 -70.47 5.81 37.19
C TYR A 38 -69.60 4.89 38.04
N TRP A 39 -69.72 5.04 39.36
CA TRP A 39 -69.08 4.19 40.35
C TRP A 39 -70.11 3.16 40.83
N LEU A 40 -69.81 1.87 40.72
CA LEU A 40 -70.68 0.85 41.31
C LEU A 40 -70.37 0.71 42.79
N ASP A 41 -71.33 1.00 43.65
CA ASP A 41 -71.18 0.78 45.09
C ASP A 41 -71.09 -0.72 45.41
N SER A 42 -70.54 -1.03 46.59
CA SER A 42 -70.34 -2.40 47.12
C SER A 42 -71.50 -3.38 46.89
N PRO A 43 -72.80 -3.01 47.00
CA PRO A 43 -73.87 -3.97 46.73
C PRO A 43 -73.99 -4.38 45.25
N TYR A 44 -73.53 -3.59 44.29
CA TYR A 44 -73.77 -3.80 42.85
C TYR A 44 -72.70 -4.64 42.16
N TYR A 45 -71.63 -5.03 42.85
CA TYR A 45 -70.58 -5.86 42.27
C TYR A 45 -70.06 -6.89 43.27
N LYS A 46 -69.39 -7.91 42.74
CA LYS A 46 -68.69 -8.93 43.50
C LYS A 46 -67.27 -9.04 43.02
N ILE A 47 -66.37 -9.47 43.88
CA ILE A 47 -64.94 -9.60 43.58
C ILE A 47 -64.41 -10.96 44.05
N LEU A 48 -63.61 -11.60 43.21
CA LEU A 48 -63.02 -12.91 43.44
C LEU A 48 -61.51 -12.83 43.12
N PRO A 49 -60.62 -13.00 44.11
CA PRO A 49 -59.19 -13.06 43.85
C PRO A 49 -58.81 -14.36 43.11
N ASP A 50 -57.95 -14.27 42.10
CA ASP A 50 -57.38 -15.41 41.36
C ASP A 50 -55.86 -15.50 41.59
N PRO A 51 -55.41 -16.13 42.69
CA PRO A 51 -53.98 -16.30 42.96
C PRO A 51 -53.29 -17.26 41.97
N SER A 52 -54.04 -18.05 41.20
CA SER A 52 -53.48 -19.00 40.22
C SER A 52 -53.21 -18.36 38.86
N GLU A 53 -53.82 -17.20 38.59
CA GLU A 53 -53.86 -16.47 37.31
C GLU A 53 -54.41 -17.30 36.13
N LYS A 54 -55.03 -18.46 36.41
CA LYS A 54 -55.43 -19.47 35.42
C LYS A 54 -56.94 -19.70 35.35
N LEU A 55 -57.74 -19.01 36.16
CA LEU A 55 -59.19 -19.22 36.14
C LEU A 55 -59.79 -18.77 34.80
N THR A 56 -60.64 -19.62 34.25
CA THR A 56 -61.42 -19.33 33.04
C THR A 56 -62.80 -18.77 33.40
N LEU A 57 -63.41 -18.01 32.48
CA LEU A 57 -64.77 -17.48 32.69
C LEU A 57 -65.78 -18.58 33.08
N LYS A 58 -65.68 -19.77 32.48
CA LYS A 58 -66.55 -20.91 32.78
C LYS A 58 -66.42 -21.36 34.24
N GLN A 59 -65.19 -21.40 34.77
CA GLN A 59 -64.93 -21.75 36.17
C GLN A 59 -65.41 -20.65 37.11
N VAL A 60 -65.11 -19.38 36.81
CA VAL A 60 -65.53 -18.23 37.63
C VAL A 60 -67.04 -18.14 37.75
N ARG A 61 -67.79 -18.44 36.67
CA ARG A 61 -69.26 -18.50 36.68
C ARG A 61 -69.82 -19.57 37.60
N ALA A 62 -69.07 -20.65 37.84
CA ALA A 62 -69.47 -21.75 38.72
C ALA A 62 -69.00 -21.56 40.18
N MET A 63 -68.16 -20.57 40.45
CA MET A 63 -67.62 -20.28 41.78
C MET A 63 -68.51 -19.33 42.57
N ALA A 64 -68.53 -19.52 43.89
CA ALA A 64 -69.14 -18.56 44.81
C ALA A 64 -68.19 -17.39 45.06
N PHE A 65 -68.72 -16.17 45.05
CA PHE A 65 -67.95 -14.97 45.34
C PHE A 65 -67.93 -14.71 46.86
N PRO A 66 -66.75 -14.58 47.49
CA PRO A 66 -66.65 -14.30 48.92
C PRO A 66 -67.16 -12.89 49.23
N GLN A 67 -67.81 -12.71 50.39
CA GLN A 67 -68.18 -11.38 50.88
C GLN A 67 -66.93 -10.68 51.41
N LEU A 68 -66.39 -9.73 50.66
CA LEU A 68 -65.24 -8.93 51.11
C LEU A 68 -65.74 -7.73 51.93
N LYS A 69 -65.22 -7.57 53.15
CA LYS A 69 -65.47 -6.38 53.99
C LYS A 69 -64.80 -5.14 53.39
N GLU A 70 -65.31 -3.94 53.70
CA GLU A 70 -64.73 -2.64 53.27
C GLU A 70 -63.21 -2.51 53.52
N GLU A 71 -62.67 -3.19 54.54
CA GLU A 71 -61.23 -3.21 54.84
C GLU A 71 -60.37 -3.88 53.75
N PHE A 72 -60.92 -4.81 52.97
CA PHE A 72 -60.23 -5.47 51.86
C PHE A 72 -59.92 -4.51 50.71
N PHE A 73 -60.66 -3.40 50.59
CA PHE A 73 -60.45 -2.39 49.56
C PHE A 73 -59.26 -1.45 49.85
N ARG A 74 -58.56 -1.66 50.98
CA ARG A 74 -57.26 -1.05 51.31
C ARG A 74 -56.08 -2.04 51.15
N MET A 75 -56.17 -2.97 50.19
CA MET A 75 -55.23 -4.09 50.03
C MET A 75 -53.75 -3.65 50.01
N LYS A 76 -53.00 -4.16 51.00
CA LYS A 76 -51.52 -4.21 51.08
C LYS A 76 -50.98 -5.63 50.86
N ASP A 77 -51.80 -6.56 50.35
CA ASP A 77 -51.35 -7.93 50.06
C ASP A 77 -50.79 -8.01 48.64
N PHE A 78 -49.46 -7.91 48.54
CA PHE A 78 -48.71 -7.91 47.27
C PHE A 78 -48.53 -9.32 46.65
N SER A 79 -49.33 -10.30 47.07
CA SER A 79 -49.23 -11.70 46.63
C SER A 79 -50.21 -12.09 45.53
N ILE A 80 -51.30 -11.34 45.33
CA ILE A 80 -52.34 -11.63 44.33
C ILE A 80 -52.36 -10.52 43.28
N ASN A 81 -52.22 -10.88 42.01
CA ASN A 81 -52.20 -9.92 40.90
C ASN A 81 -53.44 -9.94 40.02
N VAL A 82 -54.35 -10.90 40.20
CA VAL A 82 -55.52 -11.06 39.32
C VAL A 82 -56.80 -11.09 40.13
N TYR A 83 -57.77 -10.27 39.71
CA TYR A 83 -59.08 -10.16 40.33
C TYR A 83 -60.16 -10.28 39.28
N TRP A 84 -61.19 -11.06 39.61
CA TRP A 84 -62.40 -11.16 38.84
C TRP A 84 -63.49 -10.33 39.48
N LEU A 85 -64.13 -9.47 38.71
CA LEU A 85 -65.30 -8.73 39.13
C LEU A 85 -66.53 -9.19 38.38
N ASN A 86 -67.67 -9.18 39.05
CA ASN A 86 -68.95 -9.52 38.48
C ASN A 86 -69.96 -8.44 38.85
N TYR A 87 -70.65 -7.87 37.87
CA TYR A 87 -71.71 -6.88 38.06
C TYR A 87 -72.68 -6.88 36.89
N ARG A 88 -73.85 -6.25 37.07
CA ARG A 88 -74.91 -6.21 36.05
C ARG A 88 -75.35 -4.78 35.79
N ILE A 89 -75.47 -4.42 34.53
CA ILE A 89 -75.92 -3.09 34.10
C ILE A 89 -77.13 -3.24 33.20
N LYS A 90 -78.16 -2.43 33.45
CA LYS A 90 -79.34 -2.33 32.60
C LYS A 90 -79.54 -0.91 32.09
N ASN A 91 -79.85 -0.79 30.81
CA ASN A 91 -80.22 0.48 30.21
C ASN A 91 -81.72 0.75 30.42
N SER A 92 -82.07 1.65 31.35
CA SER A 92 -83.46 2.06 31.57
C SER A 92 -83.86 3.31 30.77
N MET A 93 -83.00 3.77 29.86
CA MET A 93 -83.26 4.94 29.01
C MET A 93 -83.92 4.53 27.69
N ALA A 94 -84.59 5.48 27.04
CA ALA A 94 -85.25 5.27 25.75
C ALA A 94 -84.29 5.21 24.54
N LYS A 95 -82.98 5.35 24.75
CA LYS A 95 -81.94 5.39 23.71
C LYS A 95 -80.83 4.37 24.00
N PRO A 96 -80.11 3.87 22.96
CA PRO A 96 -78.97 2.99 23.19
C PRO A 96 -77.86 3.68 23.96
N LEU A 97 -77.20 2.96 24.86
CA LEU A 97 -76.10 3.44 25.68
C LEU A 97 -74.79 2.75 25.30
N ASN A 98 -73.77 3.53 25.02
CA ASN A 98 -72.41 3.03 24.84
C ASN A 98 -71.64 3.21 26.14
N VAL A 99 -71.35 2.11 26.82
CA VAL A 99 -70.63 2.08 28.09
C VAL A 99 -69.17 1.76 27.82
N ALA A 100 -68.29 2.69 28.20
CA ALA A 100 -66.85 2.56 28.14
C ALA A 100 -66.32 2.03 29.48
N ILE A 101 -65.81 0.81 29.46
CA ILE A 101 -65.34 0.05 30.63
C ILE A 101 -63.82 -0.08 30.54
N GLY A 102 -63.15 0.09 31.68
CA GLY A 102 -61.70 -0.04 31.82
C GLY A 102 -61.18 1.02 32.76
N SER A 103 -59.97 0.85 33.30
CA SER A 103 -59.31 1.81 34.19
C SER A 103 -57.79 1.81 33.96
N SER A 104 -57.04 2.49 34.82
CA SER A 104 -55.59 2.61 34.69
C SER A 104 -54.81 1.40 35.23
N ILE A 105 -55.18 0.19 34.80
CA ILE A 105 -54.59 -1.10 35.24
C ILE A 105 -53.80 -1.75 34.10
N SER A 106 -52.82 -2.60 34.43
CA SER A 106 -51.93 -3.25 33.47
C SER A 106 -52.66 -3.99 32.33
N ARG A 107 -53.69 -4.79 32.64
CA ARG A 107 -54.53 -5.47 31.64
C ARG A 107 -55.95 -5.67 32.16
N PHE A 108 -56.91 -5.50 31.26
CA PHE A 108 -58.33 -5.72 31.42
C PHE A 108 -58.81 -6.71 30.36
N ASP A 109 -59.42 -7.81 30.78
CA ASP A 109 -60.28 -8.61 29.92
C ASP A 109 -61.72 -8.49 30.40
N VAL A 110 -62.58 -7.87 29.59
CA VAL A 110 -63.99 -7.63 29.92
C VAL A 110 -64.84 -8.58 29.11
N PHE A 111 -65.66 -9.39 29.81
CA PHE A 111 -66.61 -10.33 29.23
C PHE A 111 -68.01 -9.83 29.50
N ALA A 112 -68.76 -9.46 28.46
CA ALA A 112 -70.17 -9.10 28.55
C ALA A 112 -71.04 -10.29 28.11
N ILE A 113 -72.03 -10.63 28.91
CA ILE A 113 -72.98 -11.72 28.66
C ILE A 113 -74.37 -11.11 28.51
N ASP A 114 -75.00 -11.35 27.35
CA ASP A 114 -76.37 -10.91 27.09
C ASP A 114 -77.41 -11.86 27.70
N SER A 115 -78.69 -11.48 27.61
CA SER A 115 -79.82 -12.28 28.08
C SER A 115 -79.97 -13.63 27.36
N ALA A 116 -79.40 -13.77 26.16
CA ALA A 116 -79.34 -15.01 25.39
C ALA A 116 -78.12 -15.90 25.75
N GLY A 117 -77.25 -15.43 26.66
CA GLY A 117 -76.05 -16.14 27.10
C GLY A 117 -74.86 -16.02 26.14
N ARG A 118 -74.93 -15.19 25.09
CA ARG A 118 -73.80 -14.93 24.18
C ARG A 118 -72.75 -14.09 24.90
N VAL A 119 -71.49 -14.48 24.75
CA VAL A 119 -70.36 -13.84 25.42
C VAL A 119 -69.59 -12.98 24.42
N THR A 120 -69.44 -11.70 24.72
CA THR A 120 -68.56 -10.78 24.00
C THR A 120 -67.34 -10.47 24.86
N GLN A 121 -66.14 -10.79 24.38
CA GLN A 121 -64.90 -10.48 25.06
C GLN A 121 -64.21 -9.27 24.41
N LYS A 122 -63.74 -8.33 25.23
CA LYS A 122 -62.88 -7.22 24.81
C LYS A 122 -61.69 -7.09 25.75
N THR A 123 -60.50 -6.94 25.19
CA THR A 123 -59.25 -6.81 25.95
C THR A 123 -58.66 -5.41 25.77
N THR A 124 -58.20 -4.79 26.86
CA THR A 124 -57.58 -3.46 26.86
C THR A 124 -56.62 -3.30 28.03
N GLY A 125 -55.89 -2.18 28.13
CA GLY A 125 -54.95 -1.91 29.24
C GLY A 125 -53.57 -1.40 28.80
N TYR A 126 -52.71 -1.07 29.76
CA TYR A 126 -51.37 -0.54 29.49
C TYR A 126 -50.43 -1.58 28.88
N ASN A 127 -50.46 -2.82 29.36
CA ASN A 127 -49.58 -3.92 28.92
C ASN A 127 -50.15 -4.72 27.74
N VAL A 128 -51.19 -4.21 27.09
CA VAL A 128 -51.77 -4.82 25.88
C VAL A 128 -51.22 -4.10 24.64
N PRO A 129 -50.62 -4.82 23.66
CA PRO A 129 -50.20 -4.23 22.39
C PRO A 129 -51.35 -3.50 21.69
N PHE A 130 -51.07 -2.34 21.10
CA PHE A 130 -52.09 -1.48 20.49
C PHE A 130 -52.95 -2.20 19.43
N SER A 131 -52.35 -3.08 18.64
CA SER A 131 -53.06 -3.95 17.69
C SER A 131 -54.13 -4.82 18.35
N GLN A 132 -53.87 -5.33 19.55
CA GLN A 132 -54.74 -6.26 20.31
C GLN A 132 -55.78 -5.54 21.19
N ARG A 133 -55.66 -4.22 21.39
CA ARG A 133 -56.63 -3.46 22.18
C ARG A 133 -57.98 -3.37 21.47
N SER A 134 -59.05 -3.55 22.25
CA SER A 134 -60.45 -3.45 21.83
C SER A 134 -61.06 -2.11 22.26
N GLY A 135 -62.06 -1.63 21.50
CA GLY A 135 -62.75 -0.37 21.80
C GLY A 135 -61.92 0.87 21.49
N LEU A 136 -61.93 1.87 22.38
CA LEU A 136 -61.13 3.09 22.28
C LEU A 136 -59.68 2.79 22.65
N LYS A 137 -58.86 2.41 21.66
CA LYS A 137 -57.49 1.89 21.86
C LYS A 137 -56.55 2.85 22.60
N ARG A 138 -56.59 4.15 22.28
CA ARG A 138 -55.74 5.19 22.90
C ARG A 138 -56.14 5.46 24.35
N PHE A 139 -57.45 5.48 24.63
CA PHE A 139 -57.99 5.70 25.97
C PHE A 139 -58.02 4.42 26.83
N ARG A 140 -57.70 3.27 26.23
CA ARG A 140 -57.73 1.95 26.86
C ARG A 140 -59.10 1.63 27.47
N ARG A 141 -60.16 1.92 26.71
CA ARG A 141 -61.56 1.62 27.10
C ARG A 141 -62.20 0.61 26.18
N ALA A 142 -62.72 -0.47 26.75
CA ALA A 142 -63.58 -1.41 26.05
C ALA A 142 -65.01 -0.84 26.00
N VAL A 143 -65.55 -0.64 24.80
CA VAL A 143 -66.89 -0.05 24.62
C VAL A 143 -67.92 -1.15 24.39
N PHE A 144 -69.03 -1.15 25.13
CA PHE A 144 -70.16 -2.06 24.93
C PHE A 144 -71.44 -1.26 24.70
N THR A 145 -72.29 -1.73 23.79
CA THR A 145 -73.55 -1.06 23.44
C THR A 145 -74.70 -1.83 24.09
N LEU A 146 -75.54 -1.13 24.85
CA LEU A 146 -76.77 -1.65 25.44
C LEU A 146 -77.98 -1.01 24.77
N ALA A 147 -78.85 -1.81 24.17
CA ALA A 147 -80.14 -1.37 23.65
C ALA A 147 -81.08 -0.91 24.78
N PRO A 148 -82.11 -0.09 24.49
CA PRO A 148 -83.12 0.28 25.48
C PRO A 148 -83.75 -0.95 26.15
N GLY A 149 -83.73 -1.00 27.49
CA GLY A 149 -84.23 -2.11 28.30
C GLY A 149 -83.30 -3.32 28.42
N GLU A 150 -82.18 -3.36 27.70
CA GLU A 150 -81.23 -4.48 27.72
C GLU A 150 -80.43 -4.52 29.02
N GLU A 151 -80.23 -5.74 29.54
CA GLU A 151 -79.38 -6.04 30.70
C GLU A 151 -78.19 -6.88 30.24
N LEU A 152 -76.97 -6.43 30.59
CA LEU A 152 -75.73 -7.17 30.38
C LEU A 152 -75.11 -7.53 31.73
N THR A 153 -74.66 -8.78 31.84
CA THR A 153 -73.81 -9.23 32.95
C THR A 153 -72.35 -9.13 32.55
N PHE A 154 -71.56 -8.40 33.32
CA PHE A 154 -70.14 -8.20 33.08
C PHE A 154 -69.30 -9.03 34.04
N TYR A 155 -68.31 -9.71 33.47
CA TYR A 155 -67.18 -10.26 34.21
C TYR A 155 -65.92 -9.52 33.78
N GLU A 156 -65.24 -8.85 34.70
CA GLU A 156 -63.95 -8.21 34.43
C GLU A 156 -62.83 -9.01 35.05
N ARG A 157 -61.84 -9.41 34.26
CA ARG A 157 -60.57 -9.90 34.77
C ARG A 157 -59.56 -8.76 34.75
N GLN A 158 -59.21 -8.26 35.93
CA GLN A 158 -58.24 -7.20 36.15
C GLN A 158 -56.89 -7.79 36.55
N TYR A 159 -55.84 -7.46 35.82
CA TYR A 159 -54.46 -7.79 36.16
C TYR A 159 -53.81 -6.58 36.83
N ILE A 160 -53.79 -6.57 38.16
CA ILE A 160 -53.26 -5.47 38.96
C ILE A 160 -51.91 -5.88 39.53
N ASN A 161 -50.86 -5.16 39.18
CA ASN A 161 -49.58 -5.34 39.88
C ASN A 161 -49.44 -4.28 40.97
N PHE A 162 -49.86 -4.62 42.20
CA PHE A 162 -49.84 -3.68 43.34
C PHE A 162 -48.44 -3.20 43.75
N ARG A 163 -47.36 -3.87 43.31
CA ARG A 163 -45.98 -3.37 43.53
C ARG A 163 -45.66 -2.18 42.62
N LEU A 164 -46.43 -2.03 41.54
CA LEU A 164 -46.19 -1.11 40.44
C LEU A 164 -47.27 -0.03 40.31
N GLU A 165 -48.49 -0.32 40.73
CA GLU A 165 -49.63 0.58 40.59
C GLU A 165 -49.95 1.26 41.93
N ARG A 166 -49.53 2.53 42.08
CA ARG A 166 -49.89 3.37 43.23
C ARG A 166 -51.36 3.81 43.07
N ARG A 167 -52.29 3.15 43.76
CA ARG A 167 -53.71 3.51 43.92
C ARG A 167 -54.64 3.11 42.77
N THR A 168 -54.77 1.82 42.49
CA THR A 168 -55.91 1.30 41.72
C THR A 168 -56.97 0.78 42.67
N SER A 169 -58.13 1.46 42.69
CA SER A 169 -59.33 0.92 43.32
C SER A 169 -59.78 -0.28 42.50
N THR A 170 -60.05 -1.40 43.16
CA THR A 170 -60.67 -2.57 42.52
C THR A 170 -62.16 -2.36 42.26
N GLN A 171 -62.72 -1.18 42.57
CA GLN A 171 -64.12 -0.89 42.30
C GLN A 171 -64.39 -0.82 40.78
N PRO A 172 -65.47 -1.43 40.26
CA PRO A 172 -65.87 -1.26 38.88
C PRO A 172 -66.27 0.18 38.61
N VAL A 173 -65.74 0.73 37.53
CA VAL A 173 -66.00 2.10 37.07
C VAL A 173 -66.21 2.07 35.58
N PHE A 174 -67.23 2.79 35.12
CA PHE A 174 -67.46 2.99 33.70
C PHE A 174 -67.87 4.43 33.41
N LYS A 175 -67.67 4.86 32.17
CA LYS A 175 -68.18 6.12 31.64
C LYS A 175 -69.09 5.86 30.46
N LEU A 176 -70.00 6.77 30.18
CA LEU A 176 -70.69 6.77 28.90
C LEU A 176 -69.75 7.30 27.82
N LEU A 177 -69.83 6.75 26.60
CA LEU A 177 -68.90 7.04 25.51
C LEU A 177 -68.77 8.52 25.21
N HIS A 178 -69.88 9.28 25.23
CA HIS A 178 -69.86 10.72 25.00
C HIS A 178 -69.07 11.49 26.08
N ASN A 179 -69.15 11.10 27.35
CA ASN A 179 -68.39 11.71 28.44
C ASN A 179 -66.90 11.37 28.31
N GLU A 180 -66.57 10.12 27.95
CA GLU A 180 -65.18 9.74 27.68
C GLU A 180 -64.62 10.48 26.44
N ALA A 181 -65.45 10.70 25.41
CA ALA A 181 -65.07 11.47 24.24
C ALA A 181 -64.89 12.96 24.56
N GLN A 182 -65.72 13.53 25.44
CA GLN A 182 -65.55 14.90 25.90
C GLN A 182 -64.27 15.06 26.72
N ASP A 183 -64.02 14.16 27.69
CA ASP A 183 -62.79 14.16 28.47
C ASP A 183 -61.53 14.06 27.57
N ALA A 184 -61.64 13.27 26.50
CA ALA A 184 -60.59 13.15 25.50
C ALA A 184 -60.35 14.45 24.73
N ILE A 185 -61.41 15.13 24.29
CA ILE A 185 -61.34 16.42 23.60
C ILE A 185 -60.73 17.46 24.53
N ASP A 186 -61.26 17.59 25.75
CA ASP A 186 -60.78 18.55 26.75
C ASP A 186 -59.30 18.31 27.09
N PHE A 187 -58.89 17.04 27.21
CA PHE A 187 -57.49 16.68 27.40
C PHE A 187 -56.61 17.15 26.24
N TYR A 188 -57.01 16.86 24.99
CA TYR A 188 -56.22 17.25 23.83
C TYR A 188 -56.22 18.76 23.63
N GLU A 189 -57.34 19.46 23.77
CA GLU A 189 -57.39 20.92 23.67
C GLU A 189 -56.50 21.59 24.73
N GLY A 190 -56.48 21.06 25.96
CA GLY A 190 -55.64 21.57 27.04
C GLY A 190 -54.14 21.34 26.84
N HIS A 191 -53.74 20.29 26.11
CA HIS A 191 -52.32 19.88 26.00
C HIS A 191 -51.76 19.92 24.57
N LEU A 192 -52.55 20.28 23.56
CA LEU A 192 -52.12 20.25 22.15
C LEU A 192 -50.90 21.12 21.92
N VAL A 193 -50.90 22.31 22.52
CA VAL A 193 -49.79 23.28 22.43
C VAL A 193 -48.53 22.67 23.03
N ASP A 194 -48.61 22.12 24.24
CA ASP A 194 -47.48 21.52 24.94
C ASP A 194 -46.91 20.31 24.18
N ILE A 195 -47.78 19.42 23.70
CA ILE A 195 -47.38 18.26 22.89
C ILE A 195 -46.66 18.71 21.61
N SER A 196 -47.18 19.74 20.94
CA SER A 196 -46.59 20.27 19.71
C SER A 196 -45.23 20.92 19.97
N ILE A 197 -45.11 21.70 21.05
CA ILE A 197 -43.85 22.30 21.48
C ILE A 197 -42.83 21.21 21.82
N ILE A 198 -43.19 20.23 22.64
CA ILE A 198 -42.30 19.11 23.01
C ILE A 198 -41.86 18.32 21.76
N ALA A 199 -42.77 18.04 20.82
CA ALA A 199 -42.44 17.34 19.59
C ALA A 199 -41.46 18.13 18.71
N PHE A 200 -41.71 19.43 18.52
CA PHE A 200 -40.81 20.32 17.77
C PHE A 200 -39.42 20.35 18.40
N LEU A 201 -39.36 20.50 19.72
CA LEU A 201 -38.13 20.55 20.47
C LEU A 201 -37.37 19.21 20.48
N CYS A 202 -38.08 18.08 20.54
CA CYS A 202 -37.49 16.76 20.32
C CYS A 202 -36.86 16.65 18.92
N GLY A 203 -37.49 17.23 17.89
CA GLY A 203 -36.93 17.31 16.54
C GLY A 203 -35.60 18.08 16.51
N ILE A 204 -35.51 19.21 17.20
CA ILE A 204 -34.27 19.99 17.33
C ILE A 204 -33.17 19.15 18.00
N LEU A 205 -33.49 18.41 19.07
CA LEU A 205 -32.53 17.56 19.77
C LEU A 205 -32.01 16.42 18.91
N ILE A 206 -32.89 15.77 18.15
CA ILE A 206 -32.50 14.71 17.21
C ILE A 206 -31.57 15.28 16.15
N LEU A 207 -31.91 16.43 15.56
CA LEU A 207 -31.06 17.09 14.57
C LEU A 207 -29.70 17.50 15.16
N ALA A 208 -29.69 18.11 16.33
CA ALA A 208 -28.46 18.47 17.05
C ALA A 208 -27.59 17.24 17.33
N SER A 209 -28.22 16.11 17.70
CA SER A 209 -27.53 14.85 17.94
C SER A 209 -26.91 14.30 16.66
N LEU A 210 -27.65 14.29 15.54
CA LEU A 210 -27.15 13.84 14.24
C LEU A 210 -25.96 14.67 13.74
N VAL A 211 -26.03 16.01 13.88
CA VAL A 211 -24.92 16.91 13.54
C VAL A 211 -23.67 16.59 14.36
N ASN A 212 -23.83 16.30 15.64
CA ASN A 212 -22.70 15.95 16.50
C ASN A 212 -22.16 14.54 16.24
N VAL A 213 -23.00 13.58 15.84
CA VAL A 213 -22.52 12.27 15.32
C VAL A 213 -21.66 12.49 14.08
N PHE A 214 -22.09 13.35 13.16
CA PHE A 214 -21.27 13.71 11.99
C PHE A 214 -19.92 14.33 12.40
N PHE A 215 -19.93 15.32 13.31
CA PHE A 215 -18.68 15.90 13.83
C PHE A 215 -17.78 14.87 14.50
N PHE A 216 -18.33 13.86 15.19
CA PHE A 216 -17.54 12.76 15.73
C PHE A 216 -16.88 11.92 14.64
N PHE A 217 -17.58 11.57 13.55
CA PHE A 217 -16.98 10.79 12.47
C PHE A 217 -15.84 11.51 11.77
N VAL A 218 -15.94 12.84 11.65
CA VAL A 218 -14.91 13.68 11.02
C VAL A 218 -13.73 13.95 11.96
N SER A 219 -13.98 14.36 13.21
CA SER A 219 -12.92 14.79 14.15
C SER A 219 -12.38 13.66 15.03
N ARG A 220 -13.12 12.58 15.20
CA ARG A 220 -12.86 11.49 16.17
C ARG A 220 -12.78 11.93 17.64
N GLU A 221 -13.21 13.15 17.97
CA GLU A 221 -13.27 13.61 19.36
C GLU A 221 -14.53 13.11 20.07
N LYS A 222 -14.36 12.41 21.20
CA LYS A 222 -15.47 11.80 21.97
C LYS A 222 -16.49 12.80 22.51
N VAL A 223 -16.10 14.07 22.68
CA VAL A 223 -16.98 15.15 23.15
C VAL A 223 -18.24 15.26 22.29
N TYR A 224 -18.11 15.18 20.96
CA TYR A 224 -19.26 15.24 20.04
C TYR A 224 -20.17 14.02 20.20
N LEU A 225 -19.59 12.83 20.39
CA LEU A 225 -20.36 11.60 20.63
C LEU A 225 -21.15 11.68 21.93
N TYR A 226 -20.54 12.15 23.02
CA TYR A 226 -21.23 12.29 24.31
C TYR A 226 -22.37 13.31 24.24
N PHE A 227 -22.19 14.43 23.54
CA PHE A 227 -23.26 15.40 23.35
C PHE A 227 -24.43 14.81 22.54
N ALA A 228 -24.14 14.03 21.49
CA ALA A 228 -25.17 13.37 20.70
C ALA A 228 -25.93 12.31 21.50
N LEU A 229 -25.23 11.48 22.28
CA LEU A 229 -25.87 10.47 23.13
C LEU A 229 -26.70 11.11 24.24
N PHE A 230 -26.23 12.22 24.82
CA PHE A 230 -27.03 13.05 25.73
C PHE A 230 -28.32 13.53 25.07
N GLY A 231 -28.23 14.13 23.89
CA GLY A 231 -29.39 14.64 23.15
C GLY A 231 -30.43 13.55 22.86
N LEU A 232 -29.99 12.39 22.36
CA LEU A 232 -30.87 11.25 22.09
C LEU A 232 -31.53 10.70 23.37
N CYS A 233 -30.77 10.50 24.45
CA CYS A 233 -31.33 10.04 25.73
C CYS A 233 -32.30 11.06 26.32
N TYR A 234 -32.03 12.35 26.18
CA TYR A 234 -32.93 13.40 26.65
C TYR A 234 -34.20 13.50 25.78
N THR A 235 -34.12 13.24 24.48
CA THR A 235 -35.32 13.12 23.63
C THR A 235 -36.23 12.00 24.09
N LEU A 236 -35.68 10.84 24.48
CA LEU A 236 -36.46 9.74 25.07
C LEU A 236 -37.16 10.18 26.38
N LEU A 237 -36.51 11.03 27.18
CA LEU A 237 -37.07 11.59 28.41
C LEU A 237 -38.22 12.56 28.13
N ALA A 238 -37.93 13.60 27.35
CA ALA A 238 -38.85 14.71 27.09
C ALA A 238 -40.05 14.26 26.25
N GLY A 239 -39.82 13.35 25.29
CA GLY A 239 -40.83 12.78 24.43
C GLY A 239 -41.51 11.54 24.99
N ASN A 240 -41.41 11.23 26.28
CA ASN A 240 -41.84 9.93 26.83
C ASN A 240 -43.25 9.51 26.40
N PHE A 241 -44.24 10.40 26.55
CA PHE A 241 -45.62 10.12 26.15
C PHE A 241 -45.78 9.96 24.62
N PRO A 242 -45.36 10.93 23.78
CA PRO A 242 -45.44 10.77 22.32
C PRO A 242 -44.67 9.55 21.79
N ILE A 243 -43.45 9.30 22.28
CA ILE A 243 -42.58 8.23 21.80
C ILE A 243 -43.15 6.87 22.18
N ALA A 244 -43.62 6.71 23.42
CA ALA A 244 -44.25 5.48 23.87
C ALA A 244 -45.52 5.16 23.06
N ASP A 245 -46.36 6.16 22.78
CA ASP A 245 -47.63 5.97 22.07
C ASP A 245 -47.47 5.78 20.55
N VAL A 246 -46.39 6.30 19.95
CA VAL A 246 -46.15 6.19 18.50
C VAL A 246 -45.24 5.00 18.16
N PHE A 247 -44.07 4.91 18.80
CA PHE A 247 -43.02 3.95 18.42
C PHE A 247 -43.07 2.66 19.24
N LEU A 248 -43.44 2.73 20.53
CA LEU A 248 -43.40 1.58 21.45
C LEU A 248 -44.78 0.97 21.72
N ARG A 249 -45.83 1.39 21.00
CA ARG A 249 -47.22 0.98 21.26
C ARG A 249 -47.52 -0.51 21.09
N GLU A 250 -46.71 -1.22 20.31
CA GLU A 250 -46.79 -2.68 20.15
C GLU A 250 -45.89 -3.42 21.15
N MET A 251 -44.99 -2.71 21.83
CA MET A 251 -44.06 -3.22 22.84
C MET A 251 -44.29 -2.52 24.19
N PRO A 252 -45.48 -2.69 24.81
CA PRO A 252 -45.84 -1.92 26.00
C PRO A 252 -44.93 -2.20 27.21
N GLU A 253 -44.35 -3.40 27.30
CA GLU A 253 -43.34 -3.72 28.31
C GLU A 253 -42.06 -2.89 28.13
N LEU A 254 -41.66 -2.57 26.89
CA LEU A 254 -40.50 -1.71 26.62
C LEU A 254 -40.83 -0.23 26.86
N ALA A 255 -42.03 0.20 26.49
CA ALA A 255 -42.53 1.56 26.73
C ALA A 255 -42.46 1.94 28.23
N ARG A 256 -42.63 0.95 29.10
CA ARG A 256 -42.54 1.10 30.54
C ARG A 256 -41.15 1.51 31.03
N TYR A 257 -40.09 1.08 30.35
CA TYR A 257 -38.70 1.39 30.72
C TYR A 257 -38.16 2.65 30.04
N ASN A 258 -38.99 3.39 29.31
CA ASN A 258 -38.52 4.55 28.53
C ASN A 258 -37.98 5.68 29.43
N ALA A 259 -38.63 5.94 30.57
CA ALA A 259 -38.15 6.92 31.55
C ALA A 259 -36.82 6.49 32.21
N GLU A 260 -36.63 5.19 32.37
CA GLU A 260 -35.43 4.59 32.93
C GLU A 260 -34.26 4.70 31.96
N LEU A 261 -34.47 4.39 30.67
CA LEU A 261 -33.45 4.56 29.62
C LEU A 261 -32.99 6.02 29.49
N ALA A 262 -33.86 6.97 29.78
CA ALA A 262 -33.55 8.38 29.80
C ALA A 262 -32.58 8.80 30.93
N MET A 263 -32.38 8.00 31.98
CA MET A 263 -31.40 8.31 33.04
C MET A 263 -29.96 8.39 32.52
N PHE A 264 -29.66 7.76 31.38
CA PHE A 264 -28.35 7.89 30.74
C PHE A 264 -28.07 9.30 30.22
N ALA A 265 -29.09 10.15 30.07
CA ALA A 265 -28.89 11.55 29.71
C ALA A 265 -27.98 12.26 30.74
N GLY A 266 -28.19 12.05 32.05
CA GLY A 266 -27.35 12.66 33.08
C GLY A 266 -25.88 12.20 33.00
N PHE A 267 -25.66 10.91 32.75
CA PHE A 267 -24.34 10.34 32.54
C PHE A 267 -23.63 10.94 31.33
N PHE A 268 -24.29 10.97 30.17
CA PHE A 268 -23.71 11.51 28.94
C PHE A 268 -23.50 13.01 29.02
N LEU A 269 -24.39 13.74 29.68
CA LEU A 269 -24.22 15.18 29.94
C LEU A 269 -22.97 15.44 30.77
N TRP A 270 -22.79 14.69 31.86
CA TRP A 270 -21.59 14.83 32.67
C TRP A 270 -20.32 14.43 31.91
N LYS A 271 -20.31 13.33 31.14
CA LYS A 271 -19.17 12.95 30.28
C LYS A 271 -18.86 14.02 29.25
N PHE A 272 -19.89 14.57 28.61
CA PHE A 272 -19.76 15.68 27.69
C PHE A 272 -19.08 16.88 28.37
N LEU A 273 -19.61 17.36 29.50
CA LEU A 273 -19.04 18.51 30.22
C LEU A 273 -17.61 18.25 30.71
N SER A 274 -17.37 17.04 31.18
CA SER A 274 -16.07 16.58 31.68
C SER A 274 -14.99 16.66 30.61
N ASP A 275 -15.27 16.17 29.40
CA ASP A 275 -14.33 16.23 28.28
C ASP A 275 -14.33 17.61 27.60
N PHE A 276 -15.48 18.29 27.53
CA PHE A 276 -15.60 19.62 26.93
C PHE A 276 -14.74 20.66 27.67
N TYR A 277 -14.73 20.60 29.00
CA TYR A 277 -13.91 21.48 29.85
C TYR A 277 -12.55 20.90 30.23
N ASP A 278 -12.19 19.71 29.73
CA ASP A 278 -10.98 18.98 30.10
C ASP A 278 -10.76 18.91 31.63
N SER A 279 -11.78 18.41 32.32
CA SER A 279 -11.77 18.29 33.78
C SER A 279 -10.68 17.34 34.29
N ALA A 280 -10.17 16.44 33.45
CA ALA A 280 -9.04 15.56 33.78
C ALA A 280 -7.75 16.38 33.99
N ALA A 281 -7.49 17.36 33.12
CA ALA A 281 -6.37 18.28 33.28
C ALA A 281 -6.61 19.30 34.40
N LEU A 282 -7.82 19.85 34.52
CA LEU A 282 -8.10 20.91 35.47
C LEU A 282 -8.24 20.41 36.93
N PHE A 283 -8.88 19.25 37.15
CA PHE A 283 -9.24 18.70 38.47
C PHE A 283 -9.14 17.16 38.52
N PRO A 284 -7.93 16.57 38.43
CA PRO A 284 -7.74 15.13 38.24
C PRO A 284 -8.31 14.25 39.35
N ARG A 285 -8.25 14.69 40.62
CA ARG A 285 -8.81 13.93 41.76
C ARG A 285 -10.33 13.86 41.69
N TRP A 286 -10.99 15.00 41.45
CA TRP A 286 -12.43 15.07 41.29
C TRP A 286 -12.88 14.29 40.06
N HIS A 287 -12.19 14.44 38.93
CA HIS A 287 -12.48 13.71 37.70
C HIS A 287 -12.46 12.18 37.93
N LYS A 288 -11.42 11.66 38.59
CA LYS A 288 -11.36 10.23 38.95
C LYS A 288 -12.52 9.82 39.86
N TRP A 289 -12.78 10.57 40.92
CA TRP A 289 -13.85 10.25 41.89
C TRP A 289 -15.24 10.28 41.24
N SER A 290 -15.50 11.31 40.44
CA SER A 290 -16.74 11.49 39.67
C SER A 290 -16.92 10.39 38.62
N ASN A 291 -15.83 9.93 37.98
CA ASN A 291 -15.85 8.75 37.11
C ASN A 291 -16.26 7.49 37.87
N TYR A 292 -15.62 7.20 39.00
CA TYR A 292 -15.98 6.04 39.82
C TYR A 292 -17.44 6.09 40.25
N LEU A 293 -17.91 7.23 40.76
CA LEU A 293 -19.30 7.41 41.18
C LEU A 293 -20.27 7.14 40.02
N SER A 294 -19.99 7.69 38.84
CA SER A 294 -20.81 7.50 37.64
C SER A 294 -20.85 6.03 37.17
N TYR A 295 -19.74 5.31 37.28
CA TYR A 295 -19.70 3.88 36.96
C TYR A 295 -20.38 3.01 38.03
N CYS A 296 -20.36 3.41 39.30
CA CYS A 296 -21.07 2.71 40.39
C CYS A 296 -22.60 2.86 40.28
N ILE A 297 -23.08 3.97 39.71
CA ILE A 297 -24.51 4.20 39.46
C ILE A 297 -25.07 3.25 38.39
N PHE A 298 -24.22 2.78 37.45
CA PHE A 298 -24.65 1.92 36.34
C PHE A 298 -25.16 0.52 36.78
N PRO A 299 -24.47 -0.24 37.66
CA PRO A 299 -25.02 -1.46 38.25
C PRO A 299 -26.29 -1.22 39.08
N ALA A 300 -26.36 -0.11 39.82
CA ALA A 300 -27.55 0.24 40.60
C ALA A 300 -28.78 0.41 39.68
N PHE A 301 -28.59 1.01 38.51
CA PHE A 301 -29.61 1.11 37.47
C PHE A 301 -30.04 -0.25 36.91
N LEU A 302 -29.10 -1.15 36.59
CA LEU A 302 -29.44 -2.50 36.11
C LEU A 302 -30.27 -3.30 37.13
N ILE A 303 -30.03 -3.08 38.43
CA ILE A 303 -30.83 -3.67 39.50
C ILE A 303 -32.25 -3.06 39.53
N MET A 304 -32.41 -1.77 39.18
CA MET A 304 -33.72 -1.11 39.10
C MET A 304 -34.58 -1.59 37.92
N LEU A 305 -33.96 -2.06 36.83
CA LEU A 305 -34.65 -2.74 35.73
C LEU A 305 -35.29 -4.07 36.13
N TRP A 306 -35.18 -4.48 37.39
CA TRP A 306 -35.89 -5.63 37.98
C TRP A 306 -37.05 -5.20 38.90
N PRO A 307 -38.08 -4.52 38.37
CA PRO A 307 -39.11 -3.84 39.17
C PRO A 307 -39.98 -4.79 40.00
N GLN A 308 -39.92 -6.11 39.76
CA GLN A 308 -40.62 -7.10 40.59
C GLN A 308 -40.09 -7.17 42.05
N ARG A 309 -38.86 -6.68 42.32
CA ARG A 309 -38.23 -6.72 43.66
C ARG A 309 -38.24 -5.39 44.42
N ILE A 310 -38.34 -4.25 43.74
CA ILE A 310 -38.22 -2.92 44.33
C ILE A 310 -39.51 -2.14 44.05
N GLY A 311 -40.23 -1.71 45.09
CA GLY A 311 -41.48 -0.96 44.92
C GLY A 311 -41.28 0.39 44.22
N MET A 312 -42.26 0.85 43.45
CA MET A 312 -42.16 2.10 42.65
C MET A 312 -41.79 3.36 43.45
N ALA A 313 -42.16 3.40 44.74
CA ALA A 313 -41.75 4.46 45.65
C ALA A 313 -40.22 4.58 45.75
N TRP A 314 -39.55 3.44 45.89
CA TRP A 314 -38.10 3.36 45.99
C TRP A 314 -37.44 3.62 44.64
N VAL A 315 -38.03 3.13 43.54
CA VAL A 315 -37.56 3.42 42.18
C VAL A 315 -37.51 4.92 41.93
N SER A 316 -38.58 5.65 42.28
CA SER A 316 -38.64 7.11 42.10
C SER A 316 -37.59 7.85 42.92
N ILE A 317 -37.39 7.46 44.19
CA ILE A 317 -36.41 8.10 45.10
C ILE A 317 -34.98 7.87 44.61
N ILE A 318 -34.66 6.64 44.21
CA ILE A 318 -33.32 6.31 43.70
C ILE A 318 -33.07 7.05 42.38
N THR A 319 -34.07 7.12 41.50
CA THR A 319 -33.99 7.86 40.23
C THR A 319 -33.74 9.34 40.45
N SER A 320 -34.49 10.01 41.33
CA SER A 320 -34.28 11.43 41.65
C SER A 320 -32.89 11.66 42.25
N THR A 321 -32.45 10.78 43.14
CA THR A 321 -31.10 10.86 43.75
C THR A 321 -30.00 10.77 42.69
N ILE A 322 -30.11 9.82 41.74
CA ILE A 322 -29.15 9.65 40.65
C ILE A 322 -29.09 10.91 39.77
N VAL A 323 -30.24 11.45 39.38
CA VAL A 323 -30.33 12.68 38.57
C VAL A 323 -29.69 13.86 39.31
N SER A 324 -30.02 14.03 40.59
CA SER A 324 -29.43 15.07 41.45
C SER A 324 -27.90 14.95 41.54
N VAL A 325 -27.36 13.73 41.66
CA VAL A 325 -25.90 13.49 41.65
C VAL A 325 -25.27 13.93 40.33
N PHE A 326 -25.87 13.63 39.18
CA PHE A 326 -25.33 14.07 37.88
C PHE A 326 -25.41 15.58 37.68
N ILE A 327 -26.50 16.22 38.13
CA ILE A 327 -26.64 17.68 38.09
C ILE A 327 -25.58 18.34 38.98
N LEU A 328 -25.37 17.86 40.21
CA LEU A 328 -24.36 18.37 41.12
C LEU A 328 -22.93 18.18 40.57
N ASN A 329 -22.64 17.04 39.95
CA ASN A 329 -21.35 16.83 39.28
C ASN A 329 -21.16 17.80 38.10
N SER A 330 -22.21 18.03 37.31
CA SER A 330 -22.20 18.98 36.19
C SER A 330 -21.96 20.42 36.67
N LEU A 331 -22.66 20.83 37.73
CA LEU A 331 -22.46 22.10 38.42
C LEU A 331 -21.03 22.24 38.93
N ALA A 332 -20.49 21.21 39.59
CA ALA A 332 -19.13 21.23 40.12
C ALA A 332 -18.11 21.46 38.98
N VAL A 333 -18.22 20.73 37.86
CA VAL A 333 -17.32 20.92 36.70
C VAL A 333 -17.41 22.35 36.17
N LEU A 334 -18.61 22.91 36.04
CA LEU A 334 -18.82 24.29 35.59
C LEU A 334 -18.22 25.31 36.56
N SER A 335 -18.53 25.22 37.86
CA SER A 335 -17.99 26.10 38.89
C SER A 335 -16.46 26.06 38.90
N PHE A 336 -15.88 24.87 38.88
CA PHE A 336 -14.44 24.68 38.83
C PHE A 336 -13.80 25.26 37.55
N SER A 337 -14.47 25.11 36.39
CA SER A 337 -13.99 25.67 35.11
C SER A 337 -13.98 27.21 35.09
N LEU A 338 -14.86 27.87 35.87
CA LEU A 338 -14.95 29.33 36.01
C LEU A 338 -13.79 29.91 36.81
N PHE A 339 -13.34 29.21 37.85
CA PHE A 339 -12.25 29.68 38.73
C PHE A 339 -10.87 29.63 38.06
N ARG A 340 -10.64 28.68 37.14
CA ARG A 340 -9.28 28.36 36.67
C ARG A 340 -8.92 28.91 35.28
N SER A 341 -9.88 29.21 34.42
CA SER A 341 -9.62 29.71 33.06
C SER A 341 -10.36 31.02 32.76
N ARG A 342 -9.62 32.04 32.30
CA ARG A 342 -10.18 33.34 31.88
C ARG A 342 -10.82 33.31 30.50
N GLN A 343 -10.53 32.29 29.71
CA GLN A 343 -11.10 32.12 28.37
C GLN A 343 -12.55 31.65 28.47
N ASP A 344 -13.40 32.20 27.61
CA ASP A 344 -14.83 31.88 27.53
C ASP A 344 -15.61 32.06 28.85
N LYS A 345 -15.14 32.95 29.73
CA LYS A 345 -15.78 33.23 31.03
C LYS A 345 -17.27 33.54 30.90
N MET A 346 -17.64 34.37 29.92
CA MET A 346 -19.05 34.71 29.72
C MET A 346 -19.89 33.50 29.31
N PHE A 347 -19.40 32.68 28.39
CA PHE A 347 -20.10 31.45 28.00
C PHE A 347 -20.33 30.54 29.21
N LYS A 348 -19.28 30.31 30.01
CA LYS A 348 -19.38 29.49 31.22
C LYS A 348 -20.41 30.04 32.21
N LEU A 349 -20.43 31.36 32.44
CA LEU A 349 -21.42 32.01 33.32
C LEU A 349 -22.85 31.83 32.80
N VAL A 350 -23.07 32.06 31.51
CA VAL A 350 -24.39 31.91 30.88
C VAL A 350 -24.84 30.45 30.92
N THR A 351 -23.94 29.48 30.74
CA THR A 351 -24.28 28.06 30.88
C THR A 351 -24.50 27.62 32.33
N ALA A 352 -23.87 28.26 33.32
CA ALA A 352 -24.02 27.88 34.72
C ALA A 352 -25.42 28.19 35.29
N LEU A 353 -26.07 29.26 34.79
CA LEU A 353 -27.38 29.69 35.28
C LEU A 353 -28.47 28.62 35.10
N PRO A 354 -28.69 28.01 33.92
CA PRO A 354 -29.63 26.91 33.75
C PRO A 354 -29.40 25.75 34.73
N PHE A 355 -28.15 25.34 34.97
CA PHE A 355 -27.85 24.27 35.93
C PHE A 355 -28.19 24.67 37.37
N LEU A 356 -27.96 25.92 37.76
CA LEU A 356 -28.32 26.43 39.08
C LEU A 356 -29.85 26.45 39.27
N VAL A 357 -30.59 26.91 38.26
CA VAL A 357 -32.06 26.94 38.29
C VAL A 357 -32.63 25.54 38.39
N ILE A 358 -32.16 24.62 37.53
CA ILE A 358 -32.55 23.20 37.57
C ILE A 358 -32.23 22.62 38.96
N GLY A 359 -31.00 22.81 39.44
CA GLY A 359 -30.57 22.30 40.75
C GLY A 359 -31.43 22.83 41.91
N LEU A 360 -31.81 24.11 41.87
CA LEU A 360 -32.68 24.71 42.88
C LEU A 360 -34.10 24.14 42.84
N ILE A 361 -34.68 23.96 41.65
CA ILE A 361 -36.01 23.36 41.48
C ILE A 361 -36.03 21.94 42.07
N TYR A 362 -35.06 21.11 41.71
CA TYR A 362 -34.96 19.74 42.24
C TYR A 362 -34.72 19.72 43.75
N LEU A 363 -33.86 20.60 44.27
CA LEU A 363 -33.60 20.70 45.71
C LEU A 363 -34.85 21.08 46.50
N VAL A 364 -35.60 22.09 46.04
CA VAL A 364 -36.84 22.54 46.67
C VAL A 364 -37.90 21.44 46.61
N ALA A 365 -38.03 20.75 45.47
CA ALA A 365 -38.92 19.62 45.32
C ALA A 365 -38.59 18.50 46.31
N ASP A 366 -37.32 18.05 46.38
CA ASP A 366 -36.89 16.98 47.27
C ASP A 366 -37.14 17.32 48.75
N ILE A 367 -36.82 18.54 49.19
CA ILE A 367 -37.08 19.00 50.57
C ILE A 367 -38.58 19.01 50.88
N ALA A 368 -39.40 19.48 49.93
CA ALA A 368 -40.84 19.56 50.11
C ALA A 368 -41.52 18.19 50.17
N TYR A 369 -41.05 17.22 49.37
CA TYR A 369 -41.51 15.84 49.45
C TYR A 369 -41.07 15.17 50.76
N GLY A 370 -39.84 15.39 51.21
CA GLY A 370 -39.30 14.81 52.45
C GLY A 370 -39.97 15.36 53.73
N SER A 371 -40.40 16.62 53.71
CA SER A 371 -41.06 17.28 54.85
C SER A 371 -42.58 17.06 54.92
N GLY A 372 -43.17 16.38 53.94
CA GLY A 372 -44.63 16.23 53.84
C GLY A 372 -45.37 17.50 53.39
N ALA A 373 -44.64 18.59 53.08
CA ALA A 373 -45.18 19.86 52.62
C ALA A 373 -45.69 19.84 51.16
N SER A 374 -45.80 18.65 50.55
CA SER A 374 -46.29 18.42 49.17
C SER A 374 -47.65 19.06 48.82
N ARG A 375 -48.45 19.47 49.82
CA ARG A 375 -49.74 20.15 49.62
C ARG A 375 -49.66 21.68 49.71
N ASN A 376 -48.48 22.25 49.96
CA ASN A 376 -48.28 23.70 49.98
C ASN A 376 -48.43 24.24 48.54
N TRP A 377 -49.24 25.28 48.36
CA TRP A 377 -49.45 25.90 47.06
C TRP A 377 -48.13 26.29 46.37
N PHE A 378 -47.14 26.79 47.11
CA PHE A 378 -45.82 27.13 46.53
C PHE A 378 -45.08 25.89 46.01
N VAL A 379 -45.16 24.76 46.73
CA VAL A 379 -44.55 23.50 46.30
C VAL A 379 -45.28 22.94 45.08
N MET A 380 -46.60 23.05 45.03
CA MET A 380 -47.38 22.66 43.86
C MET A 380 -47.06 23.55 42.65
N PHE A 381 -46.90 24.86 42.87
CA PHE A 381 -46.45 25.80 41.83
C PHE A 381 -45.05 25.45 41.31
N ILE A 382 -44.07 25.18 42.18
CA ILE A 382 -42.73 24.74 41.77
C ILE A 382 -42.78 23.38 41.08
N HIS A 383 -43.66 22.47 41.48
CA HIS A 383 -43.83 21.20 40.80
C HIS A 383 -44.41 21.38 39.39
N ASP A 384 -45.48 22.16 39.26
CA ASP A 384 -46.19 22.36 38.00
C ASP A 384 -45.36 23.21 37.04
N SER A 385 -44.94 24.40 37.45
CA SER A 385 -44.14 25.31 36.61
C SER A 385 -42.66 24.93 36.53
N GLY A 386 -42.12 24.19 37.50
CA GLY A 386 -40.72 23.80 37.51
C GLY A 386 -40.37 22.81 36.40
N SER A 387 -41.33 22.00 35.96
CA SER A 387 -41.16 21.10 34.81
C SER A 387 -40.89 21.88 33.52
N ASP A 388 -41.68 22.91 33.23
CA ASP A 388 -41.52 23.81 32.09
C ASP A 388 -40.23 24.64 32.17
N ILE A 389 -39.91 25.18 33.35
CA ILE A 389 -38.66 25.93 33.56
C ILE A 389 -37.44 25.03 33.35
N THR A 390 -37.49 23.79 33.85
CA THR A 390 -36.43 22.80 33.67
C THR A 390 -36.25 22.48 32.19
N LEU A 391 -37.35 22.27 31.46
CA LEU A 391 -37.37 22.04 30.03
C LEU A 391 -36.71 23.20 29.27
N LEU A 392 -37.12 24.44 29.53
CA LEU A 392 -36.52 25.65 28.95
C LEU A 392 -35.02 25.76 29.24
N CYS A 393 -34.60 25.46 30.48
CA CYS A 393 -33.19 25.45 30.87
C CYS A 393 -32.38 24.41 30.09
N PHE A 394 -32.92 23.21 29.87
CA PHE A 394 -32.25 22.20 29.06
C PHE A 394 -32.10 22.63 27.60
N TYR A 395 -33.14 23.22 27.00
CA TYR A 395 -33.04 23.72 25.62
C TYR A 395 -32.08 24.90 25.48
N TRP A 396 -32.06 25.80 26.47
CA TRP A 396 -31.02 26.83 26.57
C TRP A 396 -29.64 26.19 26.49
N LEU A 397 -29.34 25.21 27.35
CA LEU A 397 -28.05 24.53 27.36
C LEU A 397 -27.72 23.89 26.03
N VAL A 398 -28.68 23.18 25.42
CA VAL A 398 -28.50 22.51 24.13
C VAL A 398 -28.15 23.51 23.04
N ILE A 399 -28.87 24.63 22.94
CA ILE A 399 -28.62 25.66 21.92
C ILE A 399 -27.23 26.26 22.10
N LEU A 400 -26.85 26.62 23.33
CA LEU A 400 -25.54 27.21 23.60
C LEU A 400 -24.39 26.23 23.34
N PHE A 401 -24.51 24.99 23.81
CA PHE A 401 -23.49 23.99 23.57
C PHE A 401 -23.41 23.59 22.11
N LEU A 402 -24.53 23.49 21.39
CA LEU A 402 -24.52 23.23 19.95
C LEU A 402 -23.77 24.34 19.21
N TRP A 403 -24.07 25.60 19.50
CA TRP A 403 -23.35 26.74 18.92
C TRP A 403 -21.85 26.69 19.22
N LYS A 404 -21.48 26.42 20.48
CA LYS A 404 -20.08 26.34 20.90
C LYS A 404 -19.35 25.14 20.29
N MET A 405 -20.03 24.02 20.10
CA MET A 405 -19.51 22.83 19.44
C MET A 405 -19.28 23.07 17.94
N ILE A 406 -20.18 23.79 17.26
CA ILE A 406 -19.97 24.24 15.89
C ILE A 406 -18.73 25.14 15.79
N GLN A 407 -18.58 26.10 16.70
CA GLN A 407 -17.38 26.97 16.75
C GLN A 407 -16.09 26.19 17.01
N ARG A 408 -16.13 25.23 17.94
CA ARG A 408 -15.00 24.34 18.22
C ARG A 408 -14.63 23.54 16.97
N PHE A 409 -15.61 22.96 16.30
CA PHE A 409 -15.39 22.19 15.07
C PHE A 409 -14.79 23.06 13.95
N GLN A 410 -15.30 24.27 13.75
CA GLN A 410 -14.75 25.22 12.77
C GLN A 410 -13.32 25.63 13.10
N THR A 411 -13.00 25.86 14.37
CA THR A 411 -11.64 26.18 14.82
C THR A 411 -10.68 25.02 14.57
N LEU A 412 -11.09 23.79 14.92
CA LEU A 412 -10.31 22.58 14.66
C LEU A 412 -10.04 22.37 13.17
N GLN A 413 -11.06 22.53 12.32
CA GLN A 413 -10.92 22.44 10.86
C GLN A 413 -9.95 23.50 10.32
N LYS A 414 -10.01 24.73 10.84
CA LYS A 414 -9.06 25.79 10.47
C LYS A 414 -7.63 25.47 10.90
N GLN A 415 -7.44 24.91 12.09
CA GLN A 415 -6.12 24.50 12.59
C GLN A 415 -5.52 23.39 11.73
N VAL A 416 -6.29 22.33 11.44
CA VAL A 416 -5.85 21.23 10.58
C VAL A 416 -5.49 21.73 9.17
N LEU A 417 -6.29 22.66 8.63
CA LEU A 417 -5.99 23.28 7.34
C LEU A 417 -4.71 24.13 7.37
N GLN A 418 -4.49 24.90 8.45
CA GLN A 418 -3.28 25.70 8.63
C GLN A 418 -2.04 24.83 8.78
N GLU A 419 -2.11 23.76 9.58
CA GLU A 419 -1.03 22.78 9.72
C GLU A 419 -0.70 22.09 8.39
N ALA A 420 -1.73 21.72 7.60
CA ALA A 420 -1.53 21.16 6.28
C ALA A 420 -0.84 22.15 5.31
N LEU A 421 -1.25 23.42 5.34
CA LEU A 421 -0.65 24.47 4.51
C LEU A 421 0.79 24.79 4.92
N GLU A 422 1.07 24.83 6.23
CA GLU A 422 2.42 25.06 6.75
C GLU A 422 3.36 23.90 6.39
N LYS A 423 2.87 22.66 6.48
CA LYS A 423 3.62 21.48 6.03
C LYS A 423 3.93 21.55 4.54
N GLU A 424 2.95 21.88 3.71
CA GLU A 424 3.14 22.04 2.26
C GLU A 424 4.13 23.19 1.94
N ARG A 425 4.11 24.27 2.71
CA ARG A 425 5.08 25.37 2.56
C ARG A 425 6.50 24.90 2.89
N ILE A 426 6.69 24.19 4.01
CA ILE A 426 8.01 23.66 4.41
C ILE A 426 8.53 22.69 3.35
N GLU A 427 7.68 21.81 2.81
CA GLU A 427 8.06 20.89 1.72
C GLU A 427 8.52 21.64 0.46
N ARG A 428 7.81 22.71 0.07
CA ARG A 428 8.21 23.56 -1.07
C ARG A 428 9.51 24.32 -0.85
N GLU A 429 9.73 24.85 0.36
CA GLU A 429 10.98 25.54 0.70
C GLU A 429 12.16 24.55 0.67
N ALA A 430 12.01 23.35 1.24
CA ALA A 430 13.01 22.29 1.19
C ALA A 430 13.29 21.80 -0.24
N GLU A 431 12.28 21.72 -1.10
CA GLU A 431 12.44 21.38 -2.52
C GLU A 431 13.22 22.48 -3.27
N ALA A 432 12.91 23.75 -3.03
CA ALA A 432 13.62 24.87 -3.62
C ALA A 432 15.11 24.91 -3.19
N GLU A 433 15.40 24.71 -1.90
CA GLU A 433 16.77 24.60 -1.40
C GLU A 433 17.53 23.42 -2.03
N ARG A 434 16.87 22.26 -2.15
CA ARG A 434 17.45 21.09 -2.81
C ARG A 434 17.76 21.36 -4.29
N LEU A 435 16.87 22.04 -5.00
CA LEU A 435 17.11 22.42 -6.40
C LEU A 435 18.27 23.41 -6.53
N GLN A 436 18.39 24.38 -5.63
CA GLN A 436 19.55 25.29 -5.59
C GLN A 436 20.86 24.55 -5.32
N LEU A 437 20.87 23.59 -4.38
CA LEU A 437 22.04 22.77 -4.12
C LEU A 437 22.41 21.89 -5.32
N ILE A 438 21.43 21.28 -5.98
CA ILE A 438 21.67 20.50 -7.20
C ILE A 438 22.25 21.40 -8.31
N ALA A 439 21.73 22.61 -8.47
CA ALA A 439 22.22 23.56 -9.46
C ALA A 439 23.68 23.97 -9.19
N SER A 440 24.04 24.29 -7.94
CA SER A 440 25.41 24.64 -7.58
C SER A 440 26.37 23.46 -7.69
N GLN A 441 25.95 22.25 -7.29
CA GLN A 441 26.74 21.03 -7.48
C GLN A 441 26.95 20.72 -8.97
N LYS A 442 25.93 20.95 -9.80
CA LYS A 442 26.03 20.77 -11.24
C LYS A 442 27.06 21.73 -11.84
N GLU A 443 27.05 23.00 -11.45
CA GLU A 443 28.02 24.00 -11.93
C GLU A 443 29.46 23.63 -11.53
N VAL A 444 29.67 23.23 -10.27
CA VAL A 444 30.99 22.76 -9.79
C VAL A 444 31.44 21.51 -10.57
N LEU A 445 30.53 20.57 -10.80
CA LEU A 445 30.84 19.34 -11.55
C LEU A 445 31.16 19.64 -13.01
N GLU A 446 30.44 20.54 -13.66
CA GLU A 446 30.72 20.97 -15.04
C GLU A 446 32.10 21.61 -15.15
N HIS A 447 32.50 22.45 -14.18
CA HIS A 447 33.85 23.01 -14.14
C HIS A 447 34.92 21.93 -13.97
N GLN A 448 34.74 21.00 -13.02
CA GLN A 448 35.68 19.90 -12.80
C GLN A 448 35.81 18.99 -14.01
N VAL A 449 34.70 18.67 -14.68
CA VAL A 449 34.70 17.87 -15.91
C VAL A 449 35.45 18.61 -17.02
N ALA A 450 35.24 19.92 -17.17
CA ALA A 450 35.96 20.73 -18.16
C ALA A 450 37.48 20.75 -17.90
N GLU A 451 37.90 20.97 -16.65
CA GLU A 451 39.31 20.93 -16.25
C GLU A 451 39.95 19.56 -16.51
N ARG A 452 39.30 18.47 -16.06
CA ARG A 452 39.80 17.11 -16.27
C ARG A 452 39.87 16.73 -17.74
N THR A 453 38.91 17.19 -18.54
CA THR A 453 38.90 16.96 -19.98
C THR A 453 40.05 17.69 -20.65
N ALA A 454 40.34 18.92 -20.24
CA ALA A 454 41.48 19.69 -20.74
C ALA A 454 42.83 19.04 -20.35
N GLU A 455 43.00 18.64 -19.09
CA GLU A 455 44.18 17.90 -18.61
C GLU A 455 44.40 16.61 -19.42
N LEU A 456 43.33 15.82 -19.60
CA LEU A 456 43.39 14.56 -20.34
C LEU A 456 43.79 14.79 -21.81
N HIS A 457 43.22 15.82 -22.47
CA HIS A 457 43.59 16.15 -23.84
C HIS A 457 45.06 16.56 -23.97
N GLN A 458 45.57 17.30 -23.00
CA GLN A 458 46.98 17.66 -22.96
C GLN A 458 47.86 16.41 -22.83
N SER A 459 47.60 15.55 -21.82
CA SER A 459 48.37 14.32 -21.62
C SER A 459 48.31 13.37 -22.81
N LEU A 460 47.16 13.29 -23.50
CA LEU A 460 47.03 12.50 -24.72
C LEU A 460 47.88 13.04 -25.88
N ASN A 461 47.96 14.36 -26.02
CA ASN A 461 48.80 14.98 -27.05
C ASN A 461 50.28 14.79 -26.75
N GLU A 462 50.69 14.96 -25.49
CA GLU A 462 52.06 14.68 -25.05
C GLU A 462 52.44 13.22 -25.31
N LEU A 463 51.57 12.27 -24.92
CA LEU A 463 51.79 10.84 -25.16
C LEU A 463 51.96 10.52 -26.65
N LYS A 464 51.10 11.08 -27.52
CA LYS A 464 51.21 10.90 -28.97
C LYS A 464 52.54 11.45 -29.52
N GLN A 465 52.98 12.60 -29.05
CA GLN A 465 54.26 13.19 -29.46
C GLN A 465 55.44 12.32 -29.00
N THR A 466 55.44 11.87 -27.75
CA THR A 466 56.48 10.98 -27.22
C THR A 466 56.53 9.67 -27.99
N GLN A 467 55.38 9.06 -28.29
CA GLN A 467 55.32 7.82 -29.06
C GLN A 467 55.89 8.00 -30.48
N ALA A 468 55.55 9.10 -31.16
CA ALA A 468 56.10 9.41 -32.49
C ALA A 468 57.62 9.58 -32.44
N GLN A 469 58.14 10.25 -31.41
CA GLN A 469 59.58 10.44 -31.21
C GLN A 469 60.31 9.11 -30.94
N LEU A 470 59.71 8.23 -30.13
CA LEU A 470 60.27 6.89 -29.87
C LEU A 470 60.34 6.05 -31.13
N ILE A 471 59.27 6.02 -31.94
CA ILE A 471 59.25 5.29 -33.22
C ILE A 471 60.34 5.83 -34.17
N GLN A 472 60.52 7.15 -34.22
CA GLN A 472 61.58 7.75 -35.05
C GLN A 472 62.98 7.38 -34.55
N SER A 473 63.20 7.38 -33.23
CA SER A 473 64.47 6.98 -32.62
C SER A 473 64.81 5.52 -32.91
N GLU A 474 63.82 4.61 -32.78
CA GLU A 474 63.99 3.19 -33.09
C GLU A 474 64.30 2.96 -34.58
N LYS A 475 63.62 3.68 -35.48
CA LYS A 475 63.94 3.65 -36.92
C LYS A 475 65.38 4.10 -37.21
N MET A 476 65.83 5.17 -36.55
CA MET A 476 67.19 5.67 -36.72
C MET A 476 68.25 4.71 -36.19
N ALA A 477 67.99 4.08 -35.04
CA ALA A 477 68.88 3.07 -34.47
C ALA A 477 69.00 1.83 -35.38
N SER A 478 67.87 1.29 -35.85
CA SER A 478 67.84 0.15 -36.78
C SER A 478 68.52 0.47 -38.12
N LEU A 479 68.29 1.67 -38.67
CA LEU A 479 68.96 2.13 -39.89
C LEU A 479 70.48 2.26 -39.69
N GLY A 480 70.93 2.71 -38.51
CA GLY A 480 72.35 2.82 -38.17
C GLY A 480 73.05 1.47 -38.14
N GLU A 481 72.47 0.47 -37.48
CA GLU A 481 72.99 -0.90 -37.41
C GLU A 481 73.11 -1.53 -38.81
N LEU A 482 72.06 -1.38 -39.62
CA LEU A 482 72.01 -1.94 -40.97
C LEU A 482 72.99 -1.23 -41.92
N THR A 483 73.15 0.08 -41.80
CA THR A 483 74.10 0.87 -42.61
C THR A 483 75.54 0.48 -42.31
N ALA A 484 75.88 0.25 -41.03
CA ALA A 484 77.22 -0.18 -40.62
C ALA A 484 77.56 -1.58 -41.16
N GLY A 485 76.61 -2.52 -41.09
CA GLY A 485 76.77 -3.87 -41.67
C GLY A 485 76.98 -3.84 -43.19
N ILE A 486 76.20 -3.03 -43.91
CA ILE A 486 76.32 -2.91 -45.37
C ILE A 486 77.64 -2.26 -45.79
N ALA A 487 78.05 -1.18 -45.10
CA ALA A 487 79.31 -0.53 -45.40
C ALA A 487 80.48 -1.52 -45.31
N HIS A 488 80.49 -2.33 -44.25
CA HIS A 488 81.50 -3.38 -44.06
C HIS A 488 81.44 -4.45 -45.16
N GLU A 489 80.24 -4.88 -45.56
CA GLU A 489 80.09 -5.87 -46.63
C GLU A 489 80.43 -5.35 -48.03
N ILE A 490 80.28 -4.06 -48.31
CA ILE A 490 80.71 -3.42 -49.57
C ILE A 490 82.23 -3.23 -49.60
N GLN A 491 82.83 -2.86 -48.47
CA GLN A 491 84.29 -2.66 -48.39
C GLN A 491 85.06 -3.94 -48.74
N ASN A 492 84.56 -5.10 -48.30
CA ASN A 492 85.23 -6.38 -48.56
C ASN A 492 85.50 -6.67 -50.05
N PRO A 493 84.52 -6.68 -50.97
CA PRO A 493 84.77 -6.85 -52.40
C PRO A 493 85.58 -5.70 -53.02
N LEU A 494 85.41 -4.45 -52.55
CA LEU A 494 86.20 -3.32 -53.08
C LEU A 494 87.69 -3.46 -52.76
N ASN A 495 88.04 -3.96 -51.58
CA ASN A 495 89.43 -4.25 -51.23
C ASN A 495 90.03 -5.31 -52.16
N PHE A 496 89.28 -6.35 -52.52
CA PHE A 496 89.74 -7.33 -53.51
C PHE A 496 89.91 -6.73 -54.90
N VAL A 497 88.96 -5.86 -55.33
CA VAL A 497 89.08 -5.14 -56.61
C VAL A 497 90.35 -4.30 -56.65
N ASN A 498 90.64 -3.53 -55.59
CA ASN A 498 91.84 -2.70 -55.53
C ASN A 498 93.11 -3.56 -55.51
N ASN A 499 93.21 -4.55 -54.62
CA ASN A 499 94.41 -5.39 -54.51
C ASN A 499 94.74 -6.12 -55.81
N PHE A 500 93.74 -6.75 -56.46
CA PHE A 500 94.00 -7.44 -57.74
C PHE A 500 94.32 -6.46 -58.87
N SER A 501 93.83 -5.22 -58.81
CA SER A 501 94.16 -4.20 -59.81
C SER A 501 95.59 -3.72 -59.64
N GLU A 502 96.05 -3.47 -58.41
CA GLU A 502 97.43 -3.09 -58.09
C GLU A 502 98.41 -4.19 -58.50
N VAL A 503 98.16 -5.44 -58.08
CA VAL A 503 99.02 -6.58 -58.47
C VAL A 503 99.02 -6.77 -59.99
N SER A 504 97.90 -6.55 -60.68
CA SER A 504 97.89 -6.62 -62.15
C SER A 504 98.75 -5.54 -62.81
N ALA A 505 98.86 -4.35 -62.21
CA ALA A 505 99.73 -3.30 -62.72
C ALA A 505 101.21 -3.69 -62.54
N GLU A 506 101.58 -4.20 -61.36
CA GLU A 506 102.95 -4.69 -61.11
C GLU A 506 103.33 -5.84 -62.06
N LEU A 507 102.42 -6.79 -62.27
CA LEU A 507 102.63 -7.89 -63.22
C LEU A 507 102.74 -7.37 -64.67
N LEU A 508 102.03 -6.31 -65.05
CA LEU A 508 102.20 -5.73 -66.39
C LEU A 508 103.57 -5.06 -66.56
N ASP A 509 104.08 -4.39 -65.54
CA ASP A 509 105.44 -3.82 -65.56
C ASP A 509 106.49 -4.94 -65.67
N GLU A 510 106.33 -6.04 -64.93
CA GLU A 510 107.22 -7.21 -65.00
C GLU A 510 107.14 -7.90 -66.38
N LEU A 511 105.95 -7.99 -66.96
CA LEU A 511 105.74 -8.50 -68.32
C LEU A 511 106.48 -7.67 -69.38
N GLU A 512 106.51 -6.33 -69.26
CA GLU A 512 107.28 -5.47 -70.16
C GLU A 512 108.79 -5.72 -70.06
N ILE A 513 109.28 -5.96 -68.84
CA ILE A 513 110.69 -6.28 -68.58
C ILE A 513 111.05 -7.61 -69.24
N GLU A 514 110.27 -8.67 -69.01
CA GLU A 514 110.57 -10.00 -69.55
C GLU A 514 110.45 -10.07 -71.08
N LEU A 515 109.50 -9.34 -71.68
CA LEU A 515 109.44 -9.18 -73.13
C LEU A 515 110.70 -8.49 -73.69
N THR A 516 111.27 -7.53 -72.96
CA THR A 516 112.50 -6.84 -73.34
C THR A 516 113.73 -7.74 -73.20
N ASN A 517 113.77 -8.57 -72.17
CA ASN A 517 114.83 -9.55 -71.94
C ASN A 517 114.80 -10.72 -72.94
N GLY A 518 113.69 -10.88 -73.67
CA GLY A 518 113.49 -11.92 -74.66
C GLY A 518 112.96 -13.24 -74.09
N ASP A 519 112.61 -13.29 -72.80
CA ASP A 519 111.99 -14.44 -72.16
C ASP A 519 110.48 -14.44 -72.39
N LYS A 520 110.09 -15.03 -73.52
CA LYS A 520 108.69 -15.09 -73.93
C LYS A 520 107.86 -16.07 -73.10
N GLU A 521 108.46 -17.07 -72.47
CA GLU A 521 107.72 -18.05 -71.69
C GLU A 521 107.23 -17.43 -70.39
N GLU A 522 108.10 -16.70 -69.69
CA GLU A 522 107.74 -15.99 -68.45
C GLU A 522 106.73 -14.85 -68.73
N ALA A 523 106.94 -14.07 -69.80
CA ALA A 523 105.98 -13.04 -70.21
C ALA A 523 104.57 -13.60 -70.50
N ILE A 524 104.46 -14.82 -71.05
CA ILE A 524 103.16 -15.48 -71.29
C ILE A 524 102.54 -15.95 -69.97
N ALA A 525 103.33 -16.46 -69.03
CA ALA A 525 102.84 -16.86 -67.71
C ALA A 525 102.27 -15.66 -66.94
N ILE A 526 103.01 -14.55 -66.90
CA ILE A 526 102.58 -13.30 -66.27
C ILE A 526 101.30 -12.75 -66.93
N ALA A 527 101.19 -12.81 -68.26
CA ALA A 527 99.96 -12.44 -68.97
C ALA A 527 98.76 -13.29 -68.54
N GLY A 528 98.98 -14.58 -68.25
CA GLY A 528 98.00 -15.49 -67.70
C GLY A 528 97.54 -15.08 -66.30
N ASP A 529 98.46 -14.69 -65.43
CA ASP A 529 98.17 -14.25 -64.06
C ASP A 529 97.40 -12.91 -64.03
N VAL A 530 97.78 -11.95 -64.90
CA VAL A 530 97.03 -10.70 -65.10
C VAL A 530 95.59 -11.02 -65.53
N LYS A 531 95.41 -11.94 -66.48
CA LYS A 531 94.07 -12.35 -66.92
C LYS A 531 93.26 -12.94 -65.76
N GLN A 532 93.87 -13.77 -64.92
CA GLN A 532 93.21 -14.35 -63.75
C GLN A 532 92.82 -13.27 -62.72
N ASN A 533 93.69 -12.28 -62.50
CA ASN A 533 93.37 -11.15 -61.61
C ASN A 533 92.20 -10.31 -62.15
N LEU A 534 92.15 -10.04 -63.45
CA LEU A 534 91.02 -9.35 -64.08
C LEU A 534 89.69 -10.11 -63.93
N GLU A 535 89.72 -11.44 -64.01
CA GLU A 535 88.54 -12.28 -63.73
C GLU A 535 88.08 -12.16 -62.27
N LYS A 536 89.01 -12.13 -61.31
CA LYS A 536 88.70 -11.91 -59.89
C LYS A 536 88.16 -10.51 -59.63
N ILE A 537 88.71 -9.47 -60.26
CA ILE A 537 88.20 -8.09 -60.19
C ILE A 537 86.74 -8.04 -60.66
N LEU A 538 86.43 -8.64 -61.81
CA LEU A 538 85.06 -8.67 -62.32
C LEU A 538 84.10 -9.40 -61.36
N HIS A 539 84.56 -10.51 -60.77
CA HIS A 539 83.79 -11.28 -59.82
C HIS A 539 83.45 -10.46 -58.56
N HIS A 540 84.45 -9.83 -57.93
CA HIS A 540 84.26 -9.03 -56.73
C HIS A 540 83.51 -7.72 -57.03
N GLY A 541 83.71 -7.10 -58.18
CA GLY A 541 82.93 -5.95 -58.64
C GLY A 541 81.44 -6.27 -58.79
N LYS A 542 81.10 -7.43 -59.38
CA LYS A 542 79.70 -7.90 -59.45
C LYS A 542 79.11 -8.17 -58.07
N ARG A 543 79.90 -8.65 -57.11
CA ARG A 543 79.45 -8.82 -55.73
C ARG A 543 79.11 -7.47 -55.07
N ALA A 544 79.99 -6.47 -55.23
CA ALA A 544 79.72 -5.12 -54.72
C ALA A 544 78.45 -4.52 -55.34
N ASP A 545 78.27 -4.64 -56.67
CA ASP A 545 77.04 -4.21 -57.36
C ASP A 545 75.79 -4.93 -56.84
N GLY A 546 75.88 -6.24 -56.58
CA GLY A 546 74.80 -7.04 -55.99
C GLY A 546 74.40 -6.57 -54.58
N ILE A 547 75.37 -6.21 -53.74
CA ILE A 547 75.14 -5.69 -52.38
C ILE A 547 74.46 -4.32 -52.45
N VAL A 548 74.95 -3.41 -53.32
CA VAL A 548 74.37 -2.06 -53.49
C VAL A 548 72.94 -2.14 -54.04
N LYS A 549 72.68 -3.00 -55.04
CA LYS A 549 71.32 -3.23 -55.56
C LYS A 549 70.40 -3.82 -54.49
N GLY A 550 70.90 -4.76 -53.69
CA GLY A 550 70.18 -5.32 -52.55
C GLY A 550 69.83 -4.27 -51.49
N MET A 551 70.78 -3.41 -51.12
CA MET A 551 70.58 -2.27 -50.22
C MET A 551 69.50 -1.32 -50.74
N LEU A 552 69.58 -0.92 -52.03
CA LEU A 552 68.59 -0.02 -52.63
C LEU A 552 67.19 -0.65 -52.68
N GLN A 553 67.08 -1.97 -52.84
CA GLN A 553 65.80 -2.67 -52.74
C GLN A 553 65.23 -2.73 -51.32
N HIS A 554 66.08 -2.68 -50.29
CA HIS A 554 65.68 -2.65 -48.88
C HIS A 554 65.37 -1.22 -48.40
N SER A 555 66.06 -0.21 -48.94
CA SER A 555 65.88 1.21 -48.59
C SER A 555 64.68 1.88 -49.25
N ARG A 556 64.16 1.32 -50.36
CA ARG A 556 62.90 1.79 -50.95
C ARG A 556 61.76 1.51 -49.98
N ALA A 557 61.39 2.52 -49.20
CA ALA A 557 60.08 2.59 -48.59
C ALA A 557 59.04 2.48 -49.71
N SER A 558 58.35 1.35 -49.81
CA SER A 558 57.14 1.22 -50.61
C SER A 558 56.11 2.17 -50.00
N SER A 559 56.03 3.40 -50.52
CA SER A 559 54.99 4.38 -50.17
C SER A 559 53.63 3.99 -50.78
N SER A 560 53.35 2.69 -50.83
CA SER A 560 52.17 2.13 -51.46
C SER A 560 51.10 1.94 -50.39
N ALA A 561 49.90 2.47 -50.63
CA ALA A 561 48.77 2.26 -49.74
C ALA A 561 48.37 0.78 -49.73
N LYS A 562 47.94 0.27 -48.56
CA LYS A 562 47.33 -1.06 -48.46
C LYS A 562 45.98 -1.04 -49.20
N GLU A 563 45.78 -1.92 -50.17
CA GLU A 563 44.54 -2.04 -50.92
C GLU A 563 43.99 -3.47 -50.88
N PRO A 564 42.65 -3.66 -50.92
CA PRO A 564 42.04 -4.98 -50.97
C PRO A 564 42.48 -5.73 -52.22
N THR A 565 43.28 -6.79 -52.06
CA THR A 565 43.94 -7.49 -53.17
C THR A 565 43.51 -8.95 -53.24
N ASN A 566 43.29 -9.47 -54.44
CA ASN A 566 43.08 -10.89 -54.68
C ASN A 566 44.44 -11.62 -54.68
N LEU A 567 44.79 -12.19 -53.52
CA LEU A 567 46.09 -12.83 -53.33
C LEU A 567 46.24 -14.18 -54.06
N ASN A 568 45.15 -14.85 -54.44
CA ASN A 568 45.23 -16.04 -55.29
C ASN A 568 45.70 -15.67 -56.70
N GLN A 569 45.08 -14.64 -57.29
CA GLN A 569 45.47 -14.14 -58.60
C GLN A 569 46.92 -13.65 -58.60
N LEU A 570 47.30 -12.91 -57.56
CA LEU A 570 48.68 -12.45 -57.38
C LEU A 570 49.66 -13.62 -57.27
N THR A 571 49.30 -14.67 -56.54
CA THR A 571 50.12 -15.89 -56.38
C THR A 571 50.34 -16.60 -57.71
N ASP A 572 49.29 -16.78 -58.52
CA ASP A 572 49.41 -17.40 -59.85
C ASP A 572 50.26 -16.56 -60.82
N GLU A 573 50.05 -15.24 -60.83
CA GLU A 573 50.80 -14.31 -61.67
C GLU A 573 52.31 -14.37 -61.38
N TYR A 574 52.69 -14.24 -60.10
CA TYR A 574 54.09 -14.28 -59.70
C TYR A 574 54.72 -15.67 -59.82
N LEU A 575 53.95 -16.75 -59.68
CA LEU A 575 54.42 -18.11 -59.94
C LEU A 575 54.81 -18.28 -61.41
N ARG A 576 53.92 -17.87 -62.33
CA ARG A 576 54.19 -17.91 -63.77
C ARG A 576 55.39 -17.05 -64.13
N LEU A 577 55.46 -15.84 -63.58
CA LEU A 577 56.58 -14.92 -63.80
C LEU A 577 57.91 -15.55 -63.36
N ALA A 578 57.97 -16.13 -62.16
CA ALA A 578 59.17 -16.81 -61.64
C ALA A 578 59.59 -17.98 -62.53
N TYR A 579 58.63 -18.82 -62.94
CA TYR A 579 58.89 -20.00 -63.76
C TYR A 579 59.38 -19.65 -65.17
N HIS A 580 58.72 -18.68 -65.83
CA HIS A 580 59.14 -18.20 -67.15
C HIS A 580 60.51 -17.51 -67.09
N GLY A 581 60.77 -16.72 -66.05
CA GLY A 581 62.05 -16.06 -65.83
C GLY A 581 63.21 -17.06 -65.72
N LEU A 582 62.98 -18.20 -65.06
CA LEU A 582 63.96 -19.26 -64.97
C LEU A 582 64.16 -19.98 -66.31
N ARG A 583 63.08 -20.38 -66.99
CA ARG A 583 63.16 -21.08 -68.28
C ARG A 583 63.79 -20.26 -69.40
N ALA A 584 63.71 -18.93 -69.30
CA ALA A 584 64.42 -18.03 -70.20
C ALA A 584 65.94 -18.12 -70.03
N LYS A 585 66.43 -18.36 -68.81
CA LYS A 585 67.86 -18.55 -68.50
C LYS A 585 68.33 -19.98 -68.77
N ASP A 586 67.51 -20.96 -68.41
CA ASP A 586 67.81 -22.39 -68.60
C ASP A 586 66.60 -23.11 -69.19
N LYS A 587 66.65 -23.35 -70.51
CA LYS A 587 65.57 -24.03 -71.24
C LYS A 587 65.45 -25.52 -70.88
N SER A 588 66.46 -26.12 -70.25
CA SER A 588 66.48 -27.54 -69.91
C SER A 588 65.71 -27.86 -68.63
N PHE A 589 65.54 -26.87 -67.75
CA PHE A 589 64.79 -27.02 -66.50
C PHE A 589 63.27 -27.06 -66.77
N ASN A 590 62.63 -28.14 -66.32
CA ASN A 590 61.17 -28.27 -66.31
C ASN A 590 60.72 -28.78 -64.94
N ALA A 591 59.80 -28.07 -64.31
CA ALA A 591 59.19 -28.46 -63.04
C ALA A 591 57.69 -28.67 -63.20
N GLU A 592 57.16 -29.67 -62.52
CA GLU A 592 55.72 -29.87 -62.37
C GLU A 592 55.19 -28.87 -61.33
N LEU A 593 54.26 -28.02 -61.74
CA LEU A 593 53.63 -27.02 -60.88
C LEU A 593 52.26 -27.52 -60.44
N ILE A 594 52.11 -27.84 -59.16
CA ILE A 594 50.85 -28.31 -58.58
C ILE A 594 50.24 -27.17 -57.77
N THR A 595 49.20 -26.52 -58.31
CA THR A 595 48.48 -25.44 -57.63
C THR A 595 47.18 -25.95 -57.00
N LYS A 596 46.97 -25.60 -55.72
CA LYS A 596 45.75 -25.87 -54.95
C LYS A 596 45.28 -24.58 -54.31
N PHE A 597 44.60 -23.75 -55.10
CA PHE A 597 44.09 -22.48 -54.61
C PHE A 597 42.73 -22.65 -53.94
N GLY A 598 42.54 -22.01 -52.79
CA GLY A 598 41.24 -22.01 -52.11
C GLY A 598 40.19 -21.23 -52.89
N ASP A 599 39.00 -21.79 -53.09
CA ASP A 599 37.95 -21.23 -53.98
C ASP A 599 37.30 -19.94 -53.45
N SER A 600 37.39 -19.66 -52.14
CA SER A 600 36.70 -18.55 -51.47
C SER A 600 37.59 -17.84 -50.44
N LEU A 601 38.74 -17.32 -50.88
CA LEU A 601 39.62 -16.54 -49.99
C LEU A 601 39.19 -15.06 -49.95
N PRO A 602 39.24 -14.42 -48.77
CA PRO A 602 38.88 -13.02 -48.62
C PRO A 602 39.87 -12.10 -49.36
N LEU A 603 39.39 -10.94 -49.82
CA LEU A 603 40.27 -9.84 -50.20
C LEU A 603 40.95 -9.30 -48.94
N VAL A 604 42.29 -9.30 -48.92
CA VAL A 604 43.08 -8.82 -47.78
C VAL A 604 43.70 -7.49 -48.14
N LYS A 605 43.69 -6.52 -47.21
CA LYS A 605 44.33 -5.23 -47.38
C LYS A 605 45.85 -5.38 -47.24
N VAL A 606 46.53 -5.38 -48.37
CA VAL A 606 47.99 -5.55 -48.46
C VAL A 606 48.57 -4.52 -49.42
N VAL A 607 49.89 -4.39 -49.41
CA VAL A 607 50.61 -3.73 -50.51
C VAL A 607 50.90 -4.80 -51.58
N PRO A 608 50.21 -4.82 -52.74
CA PRO A 608 50.34 -5.92 -53.71
C PRO A 608 51.78 -6.12 -54.19
N GLN A 609 52.53 -5.02 -54.39
CA GLN A 609 53.92 -5.10 -54.85
C GLN A 609 54.82 -5.77 -53.82
N ASP A 610 54.60 -5.54 -52.52
CA ASP A 610 55.42 -6.13 -51.47
C ASP A 610 55.12 -7.62 -51.32
N ILE A 611 53.84 -8.02 -51.34
CA ILE A 611 53.49 -9.44 -51.33
C ILE A 611 53.96 -10.15 -52.61
N GLY A 612 53.89 -9.48 -53.76
CA GLY A 612 54.45 -9.98 -55.01
C GLY A 612 55.96 -10.26 -54.91
N ARG A 613 56.73 -9.37 -54.26
CA ARG A 613 58.16 -9.58 -54.00
C ARG A 613 58.43 -10.78 -53.10
N VAL A 614 57.63 -10.97 -52.05
CA VAL A 614 57.71 -12.15 -51.17
C VAL A 614 57.51 -13.42 -51.98
N LEU A 615 56.41 -13.49 -52.74
CA LEU A 615 56.06 -14.64 -53.58
C LEU A 615 57.16 -14.95 -54.59
N LEU A 616 57.64 -13.94 -55.31
CA LEU A 616 58.73 -14.09 -56.27
C LEU A 616 60.00 -14.64 -55.61
N ASN A 617 60.38 -14.14 -54.44
CA ASN A 617 61.56 -14.61 -53.70
C ASN A 617 61.40 -16.06 -53.26
N LEU A 618 60.23 -16.45 -52.75
CA LEU A 618 59.95 -17.83 -52.36
C LEU A 618 60.02 -18.77 -53.56
N PHE A 619 59.34 -18.45 -54.67
CA PHE A 619 59.34 -19.28 -55.87
C PHE A 619 60.73 -19.42 -56.49
N THR A 620 61.48 -18.33 -56.60
CA THR A 620 62.83 -18.36 -57.18
C THR A 620 63.82 -19.15 -56.31
N ASN A 621 63.67 -19.10 -54.98
CA ASN A 621 64.45 -19.95 -54.08
C ASN A 621 64.07 -21.43 -54.21
N ALA A 622 62.77 -21.74 -54.30
CA ALA A 622 62.27 -23.10 -54.50
C ALA A 622 62.80 -23.70 -55.81
N PHE A 623 62.73 -22.94 -56.91
CA PHE A 623 63.28 -23.36 -58.20
C PHE A 623 64.79 -23.55 -58.19
N TYR A 624 65.53 -22.68 -57.52
CA TYR A 624 66.98 -22.84 -57.38
C TYR A 624 67.32 -24.14 -56.65
N ALA A 625 66.65 -24.42 -55.52
CA ALA A 625 66.88 -25.65 -54.75
C ALA A 625 66.59 -26.92 -55.58
N MET A 626 65.51 -26.92 -56.36
CA MET A 626 65.21 -28.03 -57.27
C MET A 626 66.23 -28.16 -58.41
N GLN A 627 66.69 -27.06 -59.00
CA GLN A 627 67.69 -27.08 -60.06
C GLN A 627 69.03 -27.64 -59.55
N GLN A 628 69.44 -27.29 -58.32
CA GLN A 628 70.65 -27.85 -57.73
C GLN A 628 70.51 -29.35 -57.44
N LYS A 629 69.35 -29.78 -56.93
CA LYS A 629 69.08 -31.21 -56.73
C LYS A 629 69.04 -31.98 -58.05
N GLN A 630 68.54 -31.38 -59.12
CA GLN A 630 68.53 -32.03 -60.44
C GLN A 630 69.95 -32.32 -60.98
N LYS A 631 70.95 -31.52 -60.59
CA LYS A 631 72.34 -31.78 -61.00
C LYS A 631 72.97 -32.96 -60.27
N THR A 632 72.49 -33.30 -59.07
CA THR A 632 73.07 -34.34 -58.20
C THR A 632 72.22 -35.61 -58.13
N ALA A 633 70.90 -35.49 -58.31
CA ALA A 633 69.97 -36.60 -58.34
C ALA A 633 69.92 -37.20 -59.76
N GLY A 634 70.21 -38.51 -59.89
CA GLY A 634 70.26 -39.21 -61.17
C GLY A 634 68.95 -39.20 -61.99
N ALA A 635 68.92 -39.96 -63.08
CA ALA A 635 67.91 -39.89 -64.16
C ALA A 635 66.41 -40.12 -63.78
N GLY A 636 66.06 -40.28 -62.50
CA GLY A 636 64.70 -40.46 -62.00
C GLY A 636 64.10 -39.26 -61.25
N TYR A 637 64.87 -38.20 -60.97
CA TYR A 637 64.35 -37.04 -60.23
C TYR A 637 63.50 -36.13 -61.13
N LYS A 638 62.29 -35.80 -60.65
CA LYS A 638 61.39 -34.82 -61.26
C LYS A 638 61.19 -33.64 -60.30
N PRO A 639 61.60 -32.42 -60.68
CA PRO A 639 61.29 -31.21 -59.91
C PRO A 639 59.78 -31.00 -59.77
N ILE A 640 59.28 -30.85 -58.55
CA ILE A 640 57.86 -30.63 -58.25
C ILE A 640 57.76 -29.47 -57.26
N LEU A 641 56.97 -28.45 -57.62
CA LEU A 641 56.61 -27.34 -56.75
C LEU A 641 55.10 -27.39 -56.45
N ILE A 642 54.75 -27.44 -55.17
CA ILE A 642 53.37 -27.48 -54.70
C ILE A 642 53.03 -26.14 -54.04
N ILE A 643 51.99 -25.48 -54.53
CA ILE A 643 51.50 -24.22 -53.99
C ILE A 643 50.09 -24.43 -53.46
N LYS A 644 49.85 -24.08 -52.20
CA LYS A 644 48.53 -24.14 -51.56
C LYS A 644 48.16 -22.77 -51.03
N THR A 645 46.94 -22.31 -51.24
CA THR A 645 46.41 -21.13 -50.54
C THR A 645 45.20 -21.50 -49.68
N PHE A 646 45.10 -20.90 -48.51
CA PHE A 646 44.10 -21.26 -47.49
C PHE A 646 43.76 -20.07 -46.60
N THR A 647 42.66 -20.17 -45.86
CA THR A 647 42.32 -19.25 -44.78
C THR A 647 42.83 -19.83 -43.47
N PRO A 648 43.80 -19.19 -42.78
CA PRO A 648 44.27 -19.66 -41.47
C PRO A 648 43.16 -19.63 -40.41
N PRO A 649 43.26 -20.40 -39.31
CA PRO A 649 42.30 -20.34 -38.20
C PRO A 649 42.14 -18.93 -37.58
N SER A 650 43.21 -18.12 -37.64
CA SER A 650 43.21 -16.72 -37.21
C SER A 650 42.48 -15.76 -38.16
N GLY A 651 41.94 -16.26 -39.28
CA GLY A 651 41.37 -15.47 -40.36
C GLY A 651 42.44 -14.88 -41.30
N GLY A 652 41.99 -14.37 -42.46
CA GLY A 652 42.85 -13.73 -43.46
C GLY A 652 43.23 -14.66 -44.61
N TRP A 653 44.47 -14.57 -45.08
CA TRP A 653 45.00 -15.35 -46.20
C TRP A 653 46.32 -16.02 -45.81
N GLY A 654 46.53 -17.24 -46.27
CA GLY A 654 47.80 -17.96 -46.15
C GLY A 654 48.19 -18.67 -47.44
N ALA A 655 49.49 -18.83 -47.66
CA ALA A 655 50.06 -19.60 -48.74
C ALA A 655 51.19 -20.51 -48.25
N SER A 656 51.21 -21.75 -48.72
CA SER A 656 52.34 -22.68 -48.57
C SER A 656 52.99 -22.90 -49.93
N VAL A 657 54.32 -22.82 -49.96
CA VAL A 657 55.18 -23.08 -51.12
C VAL A 657 56.13 -24.21 -50.74
N ARG A 658 55.88 -25.41 -51.28
CA ARG A 658 56.67 -26.61 -51.01
C ARG A 658 57.40 -27.11 -52.25
N ASP A 659 58.73 -27.14 -52.20
CA ASP A 659 59.57 -27.77 -53.21
C ASP A 659 60.11 -29.13 -52.75
N ASN A 660 60.47 -29.98 -53.71
CA ASN A 660 61.20 -31.22 -53.46
C ASN A 660 62.71 -31.08 -53.74
N GLY A 661 63.29 -29.90 -53.48
CA GLY A 661 64.70 -29.55 -53.70
C GLY A 661 65.66 -30.11 -52.65
N THR A 662 66.81 -29.45 -52.47
CA THR A 662 67.89 -29.92 -51.58
C THR A 662 67.57 -29.87 -50.09
N GLY A 663 66.48 -29.22 -49.68
CA GLY A 663 66.17 -28.98 -48.27
C GLY A 663 67.15 -28.00 -47.60
N ILE A 664 66.85 -27.64 -46.35
CA ILE A 664 67.65 -26.75 -45.50
C ILE A 664 68.19 -27.57 -44.32
N PRO A 665 69.51 -27.64 -44.10
CA PRO A 665 70.11 -28.25 -42.92
C PRO A 665 69.69 -27.55 -41.62
N GLU A 666 69.45 -28.32 -40.56
CA GLU A 666 68.98 -27.79 -39.27
C GLU A 666 69.95 -26.76 -38.68
N ALA A 667 71.26 -26.95 -38.88
CA ALA A 667 72.31 -26.07 -38.37
C ALA A 667 72.26 -24.61 -38.90
N ILE A 668 71.58 -24.37 -40.03
CA ILE A 668 71.47 -23.04 -40.64
C ILE A 668 70.05 -22.48 -40.62
N ARG A 669 69.06 -23.25 -40.14
CA ARG A 669 67.63 -22.91 -40.13
C ARG A 669 67.35 -21.54 -39.48
N ASP A 670 68.02 -21.21 -38.39
CA ASP A 670 67.84 -19.92 -37.69
C ASP A 670 68.58 -18.75 -38.36
N LYS A 671 69.53 -19.04 -39.26
CA LYS A 671 70.37 -18.04 -39.93
C LYS A 671 69.83 -17.61 -41.29
N ILE A 672 69.00 -18.41 -41.95
CA ILE A 672 68.50 -18.12 -43.31
C ILE A 672 67.63 -16.87 -43.41
N LEU A 673 67.05 -16.42 -42.28
CA LEU A 673 66.26 -15.19 -42.20
C LEU A 673 67.11 -13.96 -41.83
N GLN A 674 68.37 -14.16 -41.46
CA GLN A 674 69.30 -13.05 -41.18
C GLN A 674 69.68 -12.37 -42.50
N PRO A 675 69.76 -11.02 -42.53
CA PRO A 675 70.26 -10.31 -43.70
C PRO A 675 71.64 -10.82 -44.14
N PHE A 676 71.87 -10.86 -45.46
CA PHE A 676 73.13 -11.25 -46.12
C PHE A 676 73.51 -12.73 -46.02
N PHE A 677 72.75 -13.55 -45.30
CA PHE A 677 72.98 -14.99 -45.27
C PHE A 677 72.58 -15.65 -46.61
N THR A 678 73.53 -16.31 -47.28
CA THR A 678 73.29 -17.07 -48.51
C THR A 678 74.19 -18.29 -48.59
N THR A 679 73.64 -19.43 -49.03
CA THR A 679 74.40 -20.64 -49.36
C THR A 679 74.75 -20.74 -50.85
N LYS A 680 74.25 -19.81 -51.68
CA LYS A 680 74.56 -19.76 -53.11
C LYS A 680 76.01 -19.29 -53.34
N PRO A 681 76.68 -19.74 -54.41
CA PRO A 681 78.01 -19.26 -54.77
C PRO A 681 78.08 -17.73 -54.88
N THR A 682 79.28 -17.20 -54.67
CA THR A 682 79.52 -15.76 -54.68
C THR A 682 79.10 -15.14 -56.03
N GLY A 683 78.28 -14.10 -55.99
CA GLY A 683 77.72 -13.44 -57.19
C GLY A 683 76.35 -13.95 -57.65
N GLU A 684 75.85 -15.09 -57.13
CA GLU A 684 74.51 -15.61 -57.47
C GLU A 684 73.43 -15.31 -56.42
N GLY A 685 73.83 -15.07 -55.16
CA GLY A 685 72.92 -14.77 -54.06
C GLY A 685 73.32 -13.52 -53.29
N THR A 686 72.36 -12.64 -53.02
CA THR A 686 72.55 -11.43 -52.20
C THR A 686 72.28 -11.66 -50.71
N GLY A 687 71.66 -12.80 -50.35
CA GLY A 687 71.26 -13.10 -48.96
C GLY A 687 70.17 -12.20 -48.37
N LEU A 688 69.51 -11.38 -49.21
CA LEU A 688 68.52 -10.39 -48.76
C LEU A 688 67.07 -10.78 -49.05
N GLY A 689 66.83 -11.81 -49.86
CA GLY A 689 65.48 -12.16 -50.31
C GLY A 689 64.57 -12.66 -49.17
N LEU A 690 65.10 -13.50 -48.28
CA LEU A 690 64.33 -14.08 -47.18
C LEU A 690 64.17 -13.11 -46.00
N SER A 691 65.20 -12.33 -45.67
CA SER A 691 65.11 -11.28 -44.64
C SER A 691 64.10 -10.19 -45.03
N LEU A 692 64.12 -9.75 -46.30
CA LEU A 692 63.10 -8.84 -46.83
C LEU A 692 61.70 -9.46 -46.77
N SER A 693 61.58 -10.76 -47.07
CA SER A 693 60.29 -11.44 -47.01
C SER A 693 59.74 -11.46 -45.58
N TYR A 694 60.60 -11.69 -44.60
CA TYR A 694 60.28 -11.60 -43.18
C TYR A 694 59.80 -10.20 -42.79
N ASP A 695 60.52 -9.15 -43.18
CA ASP A 695 60.13 -7.77 -42.88
C ASP A 695 58.78 -7.39 -43.50
N ILE A 696 58.54 -7.79 -44.76
CA ILE A 696 57.27 -7.52 -45.44
C ILE A 696 56.11 -8.25 -44.75
N VAL A 697 56.25 -9.55 -44.48
CA VAL A 697 55.15 -10.35 -43.93
C VAL A 697 54.93 -10.01 -42.46
N VAL A 698 55.97 -10.07 -41.64
CA VAL A 698 55.85 -9.96 -40.17
C VAL A 698 55.75 -8.50 -39.72
N LYS A 699 56.63 -7.61 -40.20
CA LYS A 699 56.65 -6.21 -39.73
C LYS A 699 55.63 -5.32 -40.44
N ALA A 700 55.49 -5.42 -41.76
CA ALA A 700 54.60 -4.52 -42.52
C ALA A 700 53.13 -4.99 -42.58
N HIS A 701 52.90 -6.30 -42.51
CA HIS A 701 51.56 -6.90 -42.66
C HIS A 701 51.10 -7.71 -41.44
N ASN A 702 51.81 -7.66 -40.30
CA ASN A 702 51.47 -8.38 -39.06
C ASN A 702 51.20 -9.88 -39.27
N GLY A 703 51.87 -10.46 -40.25
CA GLY A 703 51.75 -11.85 -40.64
C GLY A 703 52.75 -12.77 -39.95
N LYS A 704 52.82 -14.01 -40.42
CA LYS A 704 53.73 -15.05 -39.92
C LYS A 704 54.41 -15.76 -41.08
N ILE A 705 55.67 -16.15 -40.90
CA ILE A 705 56.41 -17.05 -41.79
C ILE A 705 56.81 -18.29 -40.97
N GLU A 706 56.50 -19.46 -41.49
CA GLU A 706 56.86 -20.76 -40.93
C GLU A 706 57.64 -21.56 -41.96
N ILE A 707 58.61 -22.35 -41.50
CA ILE A 707 59.53 -23.09 -42.34
C ILE A 707 59.54 -24.55 -41.87
N ASP A 708 59.15 -25.46 -42.75
CA ASP A 708 59.29 -26.89 -42.55
C ASP A 708 60.21 -27.46 -43.63
N SER A 709 61.31 -28.10 -43.24
CA SER A 709 62.29 -28.60 -44.20
C SER A 709 63.02 -29.81 -43.66
N VAL A 710 63.28 -30.75 -44.56
CA VAL A 710 64.10 -31.94 -44.33
C VAL A 710 65.24 -31.91 -45.34
N GLU A 711 66.47 -31.92 -44.85
CA GLU A 711 67.68 -31.90 -45.68
C GLU A 711 67.69 -33.08 -46.67
N GLY A 712 67.99 -32.79 -47.94
CA GLY A 712 67.96 -33.75 -49.03
C GLY A 712 66.56 -34.06 -49.59
N GLU A 713 65.48 -33.69 -48.91
CA GLU A 713 64.11 -34.06 -49.29
C GLU A 713 63.27 -32.88 -49.82
N TYR A 714 62.95 -31.90 -48.97
CA TYR A 714 62.00 -30.84 -49.29
C TYR A 714 62.18 -29.58 -48.42
N THR A 715 61.61 -28.47 -48.89
CA THR A 715 61.39 -27.25 -48.09
C THR A 715 59.96 -26.77 -48.32
N GLU A 716 59.27 -26.36 -47.25
CA GLU A 716 57.93 -25.80 -47.26
C GLU A 716 57.94 -24.47 -46.48
N PHE A 717 57.76 -23.37 -47.20
CA PHE A 717 57.55 -22.05 -46.61
C PHE A 717 56.06 -21.77 -46.53
N THR A 718 55.57 -21.49 -45.33
CA THR A 718 54.17 -21.08 -45.09
C THR A 718 54.12 -19.62 -44.65
N ILE A 719 53.41 -18.78 -45.39
CA ILE A 719 53.17 -17.38 -45.05
C ILE A 719 51.69 -17.16 -44.74
N SER A 720 51.38 -16.35 -43.72
CA SER A 720 50.01 -15.99 -43.35
C SER A 720 49.86 -14.50 -43.05
N ILE A 721 48.79 -13.89 -43.53
CA ILE A 721 48.43 -12.47 -43.34
C ILE A 721 47.02 -12.40 -42.74
N PRO A 722 46.80 -11.70 -41.61
CA PRO A 722 45.50 -11.61 -40.97
C PRO A 722 44.49 -10.78 -41.79
N ALA A 723 43.19 -10.99 -41.54
CA ALA A 723 42.12 -10.27 -42.26
C ALA A 723 42.04 -8.77 -41.93
N THR A 724 42.53 -8.38 -40.75
CA THR A 724 42.56 -7.00 -40.24
C THR A 724 44.01 -6.52 -40.17
N THR A 725 44.42 -5.71 -41.14
CA THR A 725 45.72 -5.03 -41.25
C THR A 725 45.60 -3.53 -41.42
#